data_AF-A0A9E3KL48-F1
#
_entry.id   AF-A0A9E3KL48-F1
#
_cell.length_a   1.000
_cell.length_b   1.000
_cell.length_c   1.000
_cell.angle_alpha   90.00
_cell.angle_beta   90.00
_cell.angle_gamma   90.00
#
_symmetry.space_group_name_H-M   'P 1'
#
loop_
_entity.id
_entity.type
_entity.pdbx_description
1 polymer ?
#
loop_
_entity_poly.entity_id
_entity_poly.type
_entity_poly.pdbx_seq_one_letter_code
_entity_poly.pdbx_strand_id
1 'polypeptide(L)'
;MKNLSIAFCLAVTTSVFGQQLKPGGLQGDKHIILTPSSDENKKLEGKSVYKIDYVGFKETDRSFQFTPTLPENWNWIAIFNAPLKGKKVNTFFYDSWVATDQPKTMSSGRRRNFDQDITKHISSNAYHIGFQRKQAVENEIFLLVVSPVKQKVMLEFDEKTLGVKRTLTYDMEAQEAKFVHIVIPPQEYTVVTWKPEHTSREVRNISSDWRFHKGDVSNAHAPEFNDSNWEDINLPHTWNTNDLFDYRNYKDVIDVTEMIYRGIGWYRKTFTVDNSWKDKHIKIDFLGANQVAEVWLNGNYVGKHVGGYTGFHFGDVFVKHIRFDKPNVVAVKVDNRFNYDIPPHTADYNMVGGIYRDVLLVAHDQVFVKEAKIFTPEVSPTSATVQANITVRNMGTVDRKATLVINIISPYNEIIASDIRSITLKAGDKPIIQQMFTVSNPLLWSPEYPHLYRVSATLYEPSDWQRNGKAIDQQFYPLGFRSLNFDSRNGLSLNDKHIKLKGVNLHQDFMHKSWAVDSAQKREDMLHIKRMGANYVRLSHYPHHPYVMHLCDSLGLMIWSEIPVVNTIGREKYIENAVKMMEELILRDINHPSIIMWGVGNEYYRNFFTKEDAEYALKVTQAVAKKAKEMDPYRPTVQAQNDLIDERILPLTDIQGRNRYFGWYEKTYNDFDHEMKEEHKKHPDWKLLVSEYGAEGKYGYHVNNPALFDHSETYQVALHRAYWNSMRDNDFILGGTIWNMFDFASFAKVGSIPHINQKGMMTYDRKPKSVYYYYQSQWTNEPMVYIYSHTWTHRSGEAGKRVEVFSNCDEVELFVNGKSQGKRKQTDGLLWTVNLADGLHDLRAVGTKQGETVKTDQQIYYQQKEFQQQQARVKPTGDG
;
A
#
# COMPACT_ATOMS: atom_id res chain seq x y z
N MET A 1 -14.39 9.93 30.54
CA MET A 1 -14.43 9.28 31.87
C MET A 1 -15.74 8.52 32.02
N LYS A 2 -15.65 7.30 32.56
CA LYS A 2 -16.67 6.25 32.80
C LYS A 2 -16.93 5.24 31.65
N ASN A 3 -16.41 4.03 31.93
CA ASN A 3 -16.77 2.68 31.46
C ASN A 3 -16.14 2.15 30.17
N LEU A 4 -14.91 1.62 30.31
CA LEU A 4 -14.45 0.45 29.56
C LEU A 4 -13.73 -0.50 30.52
N SER A 5 -14.25 -1.73 30.65
CA SER A 5 -13.82 -2.74 31.60
C SER A 5 -12.82 -3.69 30.94
N ILE A 6 -11.53 -3.44 31.10
CA ILE A 6 -10.50 -4.50 31.14
C ILE A 6 -10.17 -4.67 32.62
N ALA A 7 -10.79 -5.66 33.26
CA ALA A 7 -10.54 -5.98 34.65
C ALA A 7 -9.23 -6.78 34.76
N PHE A 8 -8.14 -6.09 35.10
CA PHE A 8 -7.12 -6.63 36.00
C PHE A 8 -7.30 -5.92 37.33
N CYS A 9 -7.75 -6.65 38.36
CA CYS A 9 -8.00 -6.10 39.68
C CYS A 9 -6.69 -5.86 40.43
N LEU A 10 -6.44 -4.62 40.83
CA LEU A 10 -5.71 -4.33 42.07
C LEU A 10 -6.52 -3.29 42.85
N ALA A 11 -7.11 -3.70 43.98
CA ALA A 11 -7.78 -2.83 44.91
C ALA A 11 -6.75 -2.25 45.89
N VAL A 12 -6.71 -0.93 46.03
CA VAL A 12 -5.99 -0.20 47.09
C VAL A 12 -7.02 0.26 48.11
N THR A 13 -7.01 -0.31 49.31
CA THR A 13 -7.71 0.27 50.48
C THR A 13 -6.89 0.08 51.76
N THR A 14 -6.73 1.19 52.46
CA THR A 14 -6.06 1.42 53.75
C THR A 14 -6.94 1.07 54.95
N SER A 15 -6.44 0.37 55.99
CA SER A 15 -6.70 0.62 57.44
C SER A 15 -6.16 -0.49 58.38
N VAL A 16 -5.01 -0.21 59.03
CA VAL A 16 -4.72 -0.16 60.48
C VAL A 16 -5.37 -1.13 61.53
N PHE A 17 -4.47 -1.78 62.31
CA PHE A 17 -4.48 -2.35 63.69
C PHE A 17 -5.28 -3.63 64.08
N GLY A 18 -4.56 -4.61 64.66
CA GLY A 18 -5.12 -5.61 65.60
C GLY A 18 -4.25 -6.85 65.90
N GLN A 19 -3.44 -6.78 66.97
CA GLN A 19 -2.89 -7.88 67.80
C GLN A 19 -1.72 -8.80 67.35
N GLN A 20 -0.57 -8.48 67.96
CA GLN A 20 0.53 -9.27 68.54
C GLN A 20 0.68 -10.79 68.26
N LEU A 21 1.82 -11.13 67.67
CA LEU A 21 2.62 -12.32 68.02
C LEU A 21 4.09 -11.93 68.31
N LYS A 22 4.71 -12.75 69.16
CA LYS A 22 5.81 -12.51 70.10
C LYS A 22 7.24 -12.34 69.52
N PRO A 23 8.20 -11.83 70.34
CA PRO A 23 9.53 -11.43 69.91
C PRO A 23 10.52 -12.60 69.87
N GLY A 24 11.25 -12.74 68.77
CA GLY A 24 12.32 -13.73 68.64
C GLY A 24 12.83 -13.92 67.21
N GLY A 25 13.63 -12.97 66.74
CA GLY A 25 14.70 -13.15 65.75
C GLY A 25 14.37 -13.77 64.37
N LEU A 26 14.29 -12.92 63.34
CA LEU A 26 15.02 -13.09 62.07
C LEU A 26 14.97 -11.75 61.30
N GLN A 27 16.16 -11.20 61.06
CA GLN A 27 16.46 -10.02 60.25
C GLN A 27 16.12 -10.24 58.77
N GLY A 28 15.75 -9.16 58.07
CA GLY A 28 15.96 -8.98 56.62
C GLY A 28 14.72 -9.18 55.74
N ASP A 29 14.41 -8.15 54.94
CA ASP A 29 13.14 -7.93 54.23
C ASP A 29 12.69 -9.03 53.24
N LYS A 30 11.40 -9.35 53.34
CA LYS A 30 10.59 -10.24 52.49
C LYS A 30 9.72 -9.39 51.53
N HIS A 31 9.79 -9.48 50.19
CA HIS A 31 9.00 -10.34 49.27
C HIS A 31 7.65 -9.78 48.61
N ILE A 32 7.60 -9.41 47.27
CA ILE A 32 6.52 -9.62 46.16
C ILE A 32 6.71 -10.71 44.96
N ILE A 33 6.17 -11.93 45.02
CA ILE A 33 6.05 -12.99 43.96
C ILE A 33 4.54 -13.14 43.87
N LEU A 34 4.07 -14.13 43.13
CA LEU A 34 2.71 -14.45 42.78
C LEU A 34 2.28 -15.90 43.16
N THR A 35 1.27 -16.19 44.04
CA THR A 35 0.62 -17.54 44.16
C THR A 35 -0.86 -17.54 44.60
N PRO A 36 -1.67 -18.56 44.22
CA PRO A 36 -3.16 -18.60 44.21
C PRO A 36 -3.82 -18.71 45.59
N SER A 37 -5.10 -18.34 45.70
CA SER A 37 -5.95 -18.76 46.83
C SER A 37 -6.88 -19.87 46.37
N SER A 38 -6.82 -21.01 47.06
CA SER A 38 -7.55 -22.26 46.80
C SER A 38 -8.99 -22.27 47.34
N ASP A 39 -9.70 -21.15 47.26
CA ASP A 39 -11.00 -20.97 47.91
C ASP A 39 -12.12 -20.93 46.86
N GLU A 40 -12.92 -22.00 46.79
CA GLU A 40 -13.96 -22.21 45.76
C GLU A 40 -15.14 -21.21 45.84
N ASN A 41 -15.21 -20.38 46.88
CA ASN A 41 -16.36 -19.50 47.16
C ASN A 41 -16.17 -18.02 46.80
N LYS A 42 -15.15 -17.64 46.02
CA LYS A 42 -15.05 -16.27 45.45
C LYS A 42 -14.91 -16.29 43.93
N LYS A 43 -15.99 -16.70 43.26
CA LYS A 43 -16.28 -16.32 41.87
C LYS A 43 -16.94 -14.94 41.85
N LEU A 44 -16.26 -13.93 41.33
CA LEU A 44 -16.91 -12.73 40.80
C LEU A 44 -17.05 -12.93 39.29
N GLU A 45 -18.29 -13.05 38.82
CA GLU A 45 -18.68 -12.98 37.40
C GLU A 45 -17.81 -13.79 36.42
N GLY A 46 -17.64 -15.09 36.69
CA GLY A 46 -17.20 -16.04 35.65
C GLY A 46 -15.78 -15.88 35.10
N LYS A 47 -14.86 -15.20 35.80
CA LYS A 47 -13.45 -15.11 35.41
C LYS A 47 -12.53 -15.81 36.43
N SER A 48 -11.58 -16.60 35.94
CA SER A 48 -10.49 -17.16 36.75
C SER A 48 -9.60 -16.04 37.28
N VAL A 49 -9.29 -16.05 38.58
CA VAL A 49 -8.46 -15.05 39.27
C VAL A 49 -7.03 -15.61 39.41
N TYR A 50 -6.02 -14.84 39.01
CA TYR A 50 -4.61 -15.12 39.34
C TYR A 50 -4.17 -14.21 40.49
N LYS A 51 -3.40 -14.74 41.45
CA LYS A 51 -2.97 -14.04 42.68
C LYS A 51 -1.46 -13.81 42.71
N ILE A 52 -1.07 -12.75 43.43
CA ILE A 52 0.26 -12.20 43.61
C ILE A 52 0.86 -12.51 45.07
N ASP A 53 1.64 -13.59 45.41
CA ASP A 53 2.49 -13.90 46.62
C ASP A 53 4.08 -14.02 46.49
N TYR A 54 4.91 -13.16 47.15
CA TYR A 54 6.38 -13.32 47.58
C TYR A 54 7.81 -13.09 46.85
N VAL A 55 8.37 -11.87 46.67
CA VAL A 55 9.63 -11.34 45.93
C VAL A 55 10.84 -11.77 46.67
N GLY A 56 11.48 -10.92 47.45
CA GLY A 56 12.35 -11.11 48.58
C GLY A 56 13.55 -11.96 48.35
N PHE A 57 14.55 -11.44 49.02
CA PHE A 57 15.91 -11.64 48.66
C PHE A 57 16.43 -12.50 49.78
N LYS A 58 16.63 -13.79 49.50
CA LYS A 58 17.46 -14.60 50.37
C LYS A 58 18.85 -14.65 49.77
N GLU A 59 19.79 -14.03 50.45
CA GLU A 59 21.21 -14.12 50.15
C GLU A 59 21.63 -15.57 50.45
N THR A 60 21.74 -16.40 49.40
CA THR A 60 22.45 -17.68 49.50
C THR A 60 23.35 -17.83 48.29
N ASP A 61 24.58 -18.25 48.59
CA ASP A 61 25.69 -18.34 47.67
C ASP A 61 25.38 -19.24 46.46
N ARG A 62 25.38 -18.61 45.27
CA ARG A 62 25.73 -19.18 43.94
C ARG A 62 24.66 -19.57 42.91
N SER A 63 23.36 -19.34 43.10
CA SER A 63 22.42 -19.32 41.95
C SER A 63 21.04 -18.74 42.29
N PHE A 64 20.47 -17.98 41.36
CA PHE A 64 19.09 -17.48 41.39
C PHE A 64 18.25 -18.31 40.40
N GLN A 65 17.04 -18.74 40.78
CA GLN A 65 16.09 -19.34 39.86
C GLN A 65 14.73 -18.64 39.98
N PHE A 66 14.24 -18.13 38.85
CA PHE A 66 13.02 -17.34 38.72
C PHE A 66 12.15 -17.97 37.63
N THR A 67 10.88 -18.26 37.93
CA THR A 67 9.96 -18.91 36.96
C THR A 67 8.62 -18.16 36.93
N PRO A 68 8.50 -17.08 36.15
CA PRO A 68 7.24 -16.36 36.00
C PRO A 68 6.33 -17.06 34.99
N THR A 69 5.02 -17.03 35.21
CA THR A 69 4.02 -17.54 34.27
C THR A 69 3.44 -16.38 33.45
N LEU A 70 3.80 -16.29 32.17
CA LEU A 70 3.10 -15.48 31.17
C LEU A 70 2.24 -16.40 30.30
N PRO A 71 1.20 -15.88 29.61
CA PRO A 71 0.57 -16.61 28.51
C PRO A 71 1.63 -17.04 27.48
N GLU A 72 1.44 -18.20 26.83
CA GLU A 72 2.44 -18.82 25.95
C GLU A 72 3.00 -17.90 24.85
N ASN A 73 2.25 -16.85 24.49
CA ASN A 73 2.58 -15.87 23.44
C ASN A 73 3.21 -14.55 23.94
N TRP A 74 3.68 -14.44 25.19
CA TRP A 74 4.35 -13.23 25.70
C TRP A 74 5.78 -13.49 26.21
N ASN A 75 6.63 -12.49 26.03
CA ASN A 75 7.98 -12.38 26.59
C ASN A 75 8.02 -11.26 27.63
N TRP A 76 8.76 -11.49 28.72
CA TRP A 76 9.20 -10.40 29.59
C TRP A 76 10.27 -9.57 28.87
N ILE A 77 10.25 -8.27 29.10
CA ILE A 77 11.37 -7.36 28.80
C ILE A 77 11.59 -6.52 30.06
N ALA A 78 12.33 -7.05 31.01
CA ALA A 78 12.54 -6.30 32.24
C ALA A 78 13.58 -5.19 32.06
N ILE A 79 13.24 -4.01 32.60
CA ILE A 79 14.13 -2.89 32.90
C ILE A 79 13.98 -2.68 34.42
N PHE A 80 15.07 -2.47 35.15
CA PHE A 80 14.99 -2.11 36.57
C PHE A 80 15.89 -0.91 36.79
N ASN A 81 15.31 0.24 37.16
CA ASN A 81 16.07 1.40 37.66
C ASN A 81 16.04 1.40 39.20
N ALA A 82 16.28 0.24 39.82
CA ALA A 82 16.31 0.12 41.27
C ALA A 82 17.73 0.44 41.79
N PRO A 83 17.90 1.34 42.76
CA PRO A 83 19.16 1.49 43.46
C PRO A 83 19.43 0.25 44.32
N LEU A 84 20.40 -0.58 43.92
CA LEU A 84 20.90 -1.68 44.73
C LEU A 84 22.15 -1.17 45.48
N LYS A 85 22.07 -1.04 46.81
CA LYS A 85 23.18 -0.53 47.65
C LYS A 85 23.77 0.80 47.14
N GLY A 86 22.92 1.73 46.70
CA GLY A 86 23.33 3.07 46.23
C GLY A 86 23.87 3.13 44.79
N LYS A 87 23.83 2.03 44.03
CA LYS A 87 24.20 2.01 42.60
C LYS A 87 23.00 1.62 41.73
N LYS A 88 22.89 2.23 40.55
CA LYS A 88 21.90 1.82 39.54
C LYS A 88 22.33 0.48 38.94
N VAL A 89 21.45 -0.52 38.96
CA VAL A 89 21.71 -1.85 38.40
C VAL A 89 20.53 -2.21 37.50
N ASN A 90 20.80 -2.42 36.21
CA ASN A 90 19.79 -2.92 35.27
C ASN A 90 19.74 -4.45 35.35
N THR A 91 18.54 -5.01 35.53
CA THR A 91 18.31 -6.46 35.57
C THR A 91 17.37 -6.86 34.43
N PHE A 92 17.77 -7.87 33.66
CA PHE A 92 17.12 -8.32 32.44
C PHE A 92 16.53 -9.71 32.64
N PHE A 93 15.34 -9.94 32.08
CA PHE A 93 14.68 -11.24 32.09
C PHE A 93 14.22 -11.58 30.67
N TYR A 94 14.68 -12.71 30.12
CA TYR A 94 14.23 -13.22 28.82
C TYR A 94 14.20 -14.75 28.84
N ASP A 95 13.07 -15.33 28.44
CA ASP A 95 12.89 -16.79 28.33
C ASP A 95 13.43 -17.58 29.55
N SER A 96 13.04 -17.14 30.75
CA SER A 96 13.46 -17.69 32.05
C SER A 96 14.93 -17.47 32.48
N TRP A 97 15.69 -16.63 31.77
CA TRP A 97 17.06 -16.25 32.13
C TRP A 97 17.13 -14.85 32.76
N VAL A 98 18.00 -14.68 33.77
CA VAL A 98 18.28 -13.39 34.43
C VAL A 98 19.70 -12.91 34.11
N ALA A 99 19.85 -11.66 33.66
CA ALA A 99 21.14 -11.01 33.47
C ALA A 99 21.19 -9.64 34.17
N THR A 100 22.39 -9.10 34.41
CA THR A 100 22.58 -7.75 34.95
C THR A 100 23.66 -7.01 34.17
N ASP A 101 23.63 -5.67 34.17
CA ASP A 101 24.70 -4.83 33.61
C ASP A 101 25.97 -4.76 34.48
N GLN A 102 25.98 -5.41 35.65
CA GLN A 102 27.13 -5.49 36.54
C GLN A 102 28.03 -6.71 36.20
N PRO A 103 29.36 -6.54 36.05
CA PRO A 103 30.28 -7.61 35.64
C PRO A 103 30.37 -8.83 36.57
N LYS A 104 29.93 -8.69 37.83
CA LYS A 104 30.11 -9.71 38.89
C LYS A 104 28.86 -10.54 39.22
N THR A 105 27.73 -10.29 38.55
CA THR A 105 26.44 -10.99 38.74
C THR A 105 25.99 -11.66 37.44
N MET A 106 26.92 -12.32 36.75
CA MET A 106 26.62 -13.11 35.56
C MET A 106 26.02 -14.46 35.96
N SER A 107 24.77 -14.73 35.58
CA SER A 107 24.35 -16.12 35.37
C SER A 107 25.14 -16.68 34.19
N SER A 108 25.46 -17.97 34.20
CA SER A 108 26.27 -18.65 33.18
C SER A 108 25.59 -18.75 31.79
N GLY A 109 24.43 -18.11 31.59
CA GLY A 109 23.75 -18.02 30.31
C GLY A 109 24.48 -17.05 29.38
N ARG A 110 25.06 -17.56 28.30
CA ARG A 110 25.65 -16.73 27.24
C ARG A 110 24.62 -15.71 26.75
N ARG A 111 24.98 -14.43 26.73
CA ARG A 111 24.40 -13.41 25.81
C ARG A 111 24.56 -13.93 24.37
N ARG A 112 23.69 -14.81 23.90
CA ARG A 112 23.58 -15.16 22.49
C ARG A 112 22.52 -14.25 21.89
N ASN A 113 22.97 -13.32 21.05
CA ASN A 113 22.20 -12.60 20.03
C ASN A 113 20.94 -11.87 20.54
N PHE A 114 21.13 -10.81 21.34
CA PHE A 114 20.08 -9.81 21.56
C PHE A 114 20.38 -8.57 20.70
N ASP A 115 20.14 -8.66 19.40
CA ASP A 115 20.24 -7.50 18.49
C ASP A 115 19.07 -6.49 18.70
N GLN A 116 18.07 -6.85 19.51
CA GLN A 116 16.85 -6.08 19.79
C GLN A 116 16.70 -5.63 21.26
N ASP A 117 17.81 -5.32 21.94
CA ASP A 117 17.72 -4.68 23.27
C ASP A 117 17.15 -3.26 23.13
N ILE A 118 15.84 -3.12 23.32
CA ILE A 118 15.11 -1.84 23.32
C ILE A 118 15.29 -1.04 24.62
N THR A 119 15.84 -1.67 25.66
CA THR A 119 15.90 -1.06 27.01
C THR A 119 16.96 0.04 27.09
N LYS A 120 18.02 -0.09 26.29
CA LYS A 120 19.06 0.95 26.10
C LYS A 120 18.51 2.26 25.52
N HIS A 121 17.28 2.22 25.02
CA HIS A 121 16.60 3.32 24.35
C HIS A 121 15.48 3.96 25.19
N ILE A 122 15.21 3.42 26.38
CA ILE A 122 14.16 3.90 27.29
C ILE A 122 14.81 4.39 28.59
N SER A 123 14.65 5.68 28.87
CA SER A 123 15.12 6.33 30.10
C SER A 123 13.90 6.63 30.99
N SER A 124 14.00 6.38 32.30
CA SER A 124 12.95 6.76 33.26
C SER A 124 13.49 7.14 34.62
N ASN A 125 12.85 8.10 35.28
CA ASN A 125 13.07 8.43 36.70
C ASN A 125 12.12 7.67 37.66
N ALA A 126 11.31 6.73 37.16
CA ALA A 126 10.45 5.87 37.96
C ALA A 126 10.73 4.37 37.69
N TYR A 127 10.19 3.53 38.57
CA TYR A 127 10.25 2.08 38.37
C TYR A 127 9.38 1.72 37.19
N HIS A 128 9.82 0.81 36.33
CA HIS A 128 8.98 0.34 35.24
C HIS A 128 9.34 -1.09 34.86
N ILE A 129 8.39 -1.85 34.30
CA ILE A 129 8.62 -3.21 33.79
C ILE A 129 8.06 -3.29 32.37
N GLY A 130 8.85 -3.80 31.43
CA GLY A 130 8.45 -3.97 30.03
C GLY A 130 7.92 -5.37 29.68
N PHE A 131 7.03 -5.45 28.69
CA PHE A 131 6.48 -6.67 28.13
C PHE A 131 6.37 -6.58 26.60
N GLN A 132 6.53 -7.70 25.90
CA GLN A 132 6.37 -7.81 24.44
C GLN A 132 5.73 -9.15 24.06
N ARG A 133 5.05 -9.21 22.92
CA ARG A 133 4.43 -10.44 22.38
C ARG A 133 5.45 -11.26 21.56
N LYS A 134 5.39 -12.60 21.63
CA LYS A 134 6.35 -13.54 21.02
C LYS A 134 6.27 -13.71 19.50
N GLN A 135 5.13 -13.46 18.85
CA GLN A 135 4.88 -13.99 17.48
C GLN A 135 4.10 -13.09 16.50
N ALA A 136 3.72 -11.85 16.83
CA ALA A 136 2.87 -11.09 15.89
C ALA A 136 3.10 -9.58 15.81
N VAL A 137 3.80 -8.97 16.78
CA VAL A 137 4.07 -7.54 16.75
C VAL A 137 5.41 -7.30 17.45
N GLU A 138 6.52 -7.50 16.74
CA GLU A 138 7.88 -7.16 17.20
C GLU A 138 8.04 -5.67 17.56
N ASN A 139 7.00 -4.91 17.27
CA ASN A 139 6.88 -3.48 17.37
C ASN A 139 6.10 -3.00 18.60
N GLU A 140 5.55 -3.86 19.45
CA GLU A 140 4.77 -3.42 20.62
C GLU A 140 5.56 -3.59 21.93
N ILE A 141 5.62 -2.53 22.73
CA ILE A 141 6.18 -2.54 24.09
C ILE A 141 5.10 -2.08 25.06
N PHE A 142 4.83 -2.88 26.08
CA PHE A 142 4.00 -2.48 27.20
C PHE A 142 4.91 -2.17 28.39
N LEU A 143 4.76 -1.02 29.02
CA LEU A 143 5.44 -0.66 30.27
C LEU A 143 4.42 -0.56 31.41
N LEU A 144 4.69 -1.21 32.53
CA LEU A 144 4.05 -0.92 33.81
C LEU A 144 4.98 0.00 34.59
N VAL A 145 4.64 1.28 34.73
CA VAL A 145 5.42 2.29 35.44
C VAL A 145 4.85 2.48 36.84
N VAL A 146 5.68 2.44 37.87
CA VAL A 146 5.30 2.56 39.27
C VAL A 146 6.15 3.64 39.94
N SER A 147 5.48 4.54 40.65
CA SER A 147 6.17 5.57 41.44
C SER A 147 5.93 5.34 42.93
N PRO A 148 6.95 5.02 43.74
CA PRO A 148 6.76 4.80 45.18
C PRO A 148 6.51 6.11 45.95
N VAL A 149 6.85 7.25 45.35
CA VAL A 149 6.70 8.60 45.92
C VAL A 149 5.91 9.47 44.95
N LYS A 150 5.31 10.55 45.46
CA LYS A 150 4.71 11.57 44.60
C LYS A 150 5.83 12.27 43.83
N GLN A 151 5.84 12.15 42.51
CA GLN A 151 6.83 12.80 41.66
C GLN A 151 6.32 12.94 40.24
N LYS A 152 6.96 13.85 39.51
CA LYS A 152 6.81 13.96 38.06
C LYS A 152 7.65 12.86 37.41
N VAL A 153 6.98 11.85 36.88
CA VAL A 153 7.59 10.72 36.17
C VAL A 153 7.83 11.09 34.72
N MET A 154 9.05 10.91 34.25
CA MET A 154 9.48 11.10 32.87
C MET A 154 9.89 9.74 32.29
N LEU A 155 9.41 9.45 31.08
CA LEU A 155 9.85 8.35 30.22
C LEU A 155 10.41 8.97 28.94
N GLU A 156 11.69 8.78 28.66
CA GLU A 156 12.31 9.25 27.42
C GLU A 156 12.58 8.06 26.51
N PHE A 157 12.17 8.19 25.26
CA PHE A 157 12.42 7.25 24.18
C PHE A 157 13.37 7.90 23.20
N ASP A 158 14.42 7.18 22.82
CA ASP A 158 15.33 7.67 21.79
C ASP A 158 14.75 7.52 20.38
N GLU A 159 15.35 8.24 19.45
CA GLU A 159 14.95 8.26 18.04
C GLU A 159 15.09 6.90 17.36
N LYS A 160 16.04 6.06 17.80
CA LYS A 160 16.25 4.73 17.21
C LYS A 160 15.09 3.78 17.47
N THR A 161 14.30 4.02 18.52
CA THR A 161 13.17 3.16 18.89
C THR A 161 11.85 3.59 18.27
N LEU A 162 11.61 4.89 18.11
CA LEU A 162 10.31 5.39 17.63
C LEU A 162 10.42 6.13 16.29
N GLY A 163 11.61 6.24 15.71
CA GLY A 163 11.90 7.14 14.59
C GLY A 163 11.85 8.62 14.97
N VAL A 164 11.61 8.95 16.25
CA VAL A 164 11.57 10.31 16.80
C VAL A 164 11.87 10.27 18.29
N LYS A 165 12.68 11.21 18.79
CA LYS A 165 12.89 11.37 20.24
C LYS A 165 11.58 11.81 20.90
N ARG A 166 11.11 11.08 21.91
CA ARG A 166 9.84 11.39 22.59
C ARG A 166 9.99 11.31 24.10
N THR A 167 9.44 12.28 24.83
CA THR A 167 9.38 12.25 26.30
C THR A 167 7.91 12.22 26.74
N LEU A 168 7.50 11.16 27.43
CA LEU A 168 6.20 11.09 28.11
C LEU A 168 6.39 11.54 29.55
N THR A 169 5.51 12.42 30.03
CA THR A 169 5.59 12.94 31.39
C THR A 169 4.26 12.80 32.10
N TYR A 170 4.30 12.30 33.32
CA TYR A 170 3.14 12.05 34.16
C TYR A 170 3.40 12.63 35.54
N ASP A 171 2.47 13.40 36.08
CA ASP A 171 2.43 13.60 37.53
C ASP A 171 1.83 12.31 38.13
N MET A 172 2.62 11.64 38.98
CA MET A 172 2.19 10.42 39.67
C MET A 172 2.16 10.66 41.18
N GLU A 173 1.07 10.26 41.82
CA GLU A 173 0.96 10.21 43.28
C GLU A 173 1.84 9.09 43.84
N ALA A 174 2.06 9.11 45.16
CA ALA A 174 2.80 8.04 45.82
C ALA A 174 2.07 6.70 45.68
N GLN A 175 2.83 5.67 45.29
CA GLN A 175 2.35 4.30 45.03
C GLN A 175 1.40 4.18 43.83
N GLU A 176 1.30 5.20 42.98
CA GLU A 176 0.55 5.11 41.73
C GLU A 176 1.28 4.22 40.72
N ALA A 177 0.51 3.49 39.91
CA ALA A 177 1.01 2.71 38.79
C ALA A 177 0.27 3.09 37.50
N LYS A 178 0.98 3.16 36.37
CA LYS A 178 0.43 3.46 35.04
C LYS A 178 0.91 2.45 34.01
N PHE A 179 0.02 2.01 33.14
CA PHE A 179 0.38 1.24 31.95
C PHE A 179 0.64 2.20 30.78
N VAL A 180 1.73 1.96 30.06
CA VAL A 180 2.11 2.71 28.86
C VAL A 180 2.30 1.70 27.73
N HIS A 181 1.46 1.78 26.69
CA HIS A 181 1.58 0.96 25.49
C HIS A 181 2.27 1.79 24.40
N ILE A 182 3.31 1.22 23.79
CA ILE A 182 4.17 1.88 22.83
C ILE A 182 4.22 1.00 21.58
N VAL A 183 4.08 1.64 20.41
CA VAL A 183 4.22 0.95 19.13
C VAL A 183 5.33 1.58 18.31
N ILE A 184 6.32 0.76 17.99
CA ILE A 184 7.47 1.01 17.13
C ILE A 184 7.02 0.79 15.68
N PRO A 185 7.22 1.72 14.76
CA PRO A 185 6.95 1.45 13.34
C PRO A 185 7.86 0.30 12.86
N PRO A 186 7.37 -0.68 12.08
CA PRO A 186 8.24 -1.74 11.58
C PRO A 186 9.34 -1.20 10.66
N GLN A 187 10.54 -1.81 10.74
CA GLN A 187 11.59 -1.65 9.72
C GLN A 187 11.24 -2.38 8.40
N GLU A 188 10.32 -3.36 8.43
CA GLU A 188 9.79 -4.04 7.24
C GLU A 188 8.28 -3.85 7.09
N TYR A 189 7.82 -3.51 5.89
CA TYR A 189 6.40 -3.23 5.66
C TYR A 189 5.49 -4.47 5.86
N THR A 190 4.69 -4.46 6.93
CA THR A 190 3.64 -5.46 7.16
C THR A 190 2.36 -5.09 6.43
N VAL A 191 1.94 -5.96 5.50
CA VAL A 191 0.63 -5.82 4.84
C VAL A 191 -0.44 -6.32 5.80
N VAL A 192 -1.33 -5.44 6.22
CA VAL A 192 -2.43 -5.82 7.11
C VAL A 192 -3.63 -6.23 6.28
N THR A 193 -3.99 -7.52 6.36
CA THR A 193 -5.21 -8.05 5.73
C THR A 193 -6.27 -8.33 6.78
N TRP A 194 -7.49 -7.84 6.54
CA TRP A 194 -8.59 -7.97 7.48
C TRP A 194 -9.43 -9.22 7.16
N LYS A 195 -9.69 -10.05 8.17
CA LYS A 195 -10.71 -11.11 8.10
C LYS A 195 -11.75 -10.88 9.19
N PRO A 196 -13.04 -11.02 8.90
CA PRO A 196 -14.06 -11.00 9.95
C PRO A 196 -13.85 -12.15 10.93
N GLU A 197 -13.95 -11.88 12.24
CA GLU A 197 -13.66 -12.89 13.25
C GLU A 197 -14.76 -13.98 13.27
N HIS A 198 -16.04 -13.65 13.10
CA HIS A 198 -17.12 -14.62 12.87
C HIS A 198 -18.36 -13.96 12.25
N THR A 199 -18.75 -14.32 11.03
CA THR A 199 -19.98 -13.84 10.39
C THR A 199 -20.67 -14.95 9.60
N SER A 200 -22.00 -14.83 9.42
CA SER A 200 -22.77 -15.74 8.57
C SER A 200 -22.54 -15.51 7.07
N ARG A 201 -21.85 -14.42 6.71
CA ARG A 201 -21.38 -14.13 5.36
C ARG A 201 -20.20 -15.02 5.06
N GLU A 202 -20.36 -15.86 4.06
CA GLU A 202 -19.31 -16.73 3.54
C GLU A 202 -18.85 -16.23 2.18
N VAL A 203 -17.53 -16.17 2.00
CA VAL A 203 -16.89 -15.79 0.75
C VAL A 203 -15.94 -16.92 0.35
N ARG A 204 -16.19 -17.53 -0.81
CA ARG A 204 -15.33 -18.57 -1.39
C ARG A 204 -14.71 -18.03 -2.67
N ASN A 205 -13.39 -18.03 -2.75
CA ASN A 205 -12.72 -17.79 -4.03
C ASN A 205 -12.93 -19.04 -4.89
N ILE A 206 -13.51 -18.85 -6.08
CA ILE A 206 -13.83 -19.92 -7.04
C ILE A 206 -13.05 -19.72 -8.35
N SER A 207 -11.88 -19.09 -8.28
CA SER A 207 -10.99 -18.83 -9.41
C SER A 207 -10.35 -20.10 -9.99
N SER A 208 -10.30 -21.20 -9.25
CA SER A 208 -9.75 -22.47 -9.76
C SER A 208 -10.73 -23.24 -10.64
N ASP A 209 -10.23 -24.14 -11.48
CA ASP A 209 -10.99 -25.16 -12.21
C ASP A 209 -12.09 -24.57 -13.12
N TRP A 210 -11.69 -23.70 -14.04
CA TRP A 210 -12.54 -23.16 -15.11
C TRP A 210 -12.20 -23.86 -16.44
N ARG A 211 -13.19 -23.89 -17.33
CA ARG A 211 -13.04 -24.28 -18.74
C ARG A 211 -13.07 -23.01 -19.60
N PHE A 212 -12.17 -22.91 -20.56
CA PHE A 212 -12.08 -21.76 -21.47
C PHE A 212 -12.08 -22.16 -22.95
N HIS A 213 -12.73 -21.33 -23.77
CA HIS A 213 -12.68 -21.42 -25.22
C HIS A 213 -12.53 -20.03 -25.85
N LYS A 214 -11.48 -19.86 -26.67
CA LYS A 214 -11.24 -18.66 -27.49
C LYS A 214 -12.14 -18.70 -28.73
N GLY A 215 -12.91 -17.64 -28.97
CA GLY A 215 -13.91 -17.58 -30.04
C GLY A 215 -15.34 -17.68 -29.52
N ASP A 216 -16.31 -17.28 -30.35
CA ASP A 216 -17.74 -17.43 -30.02
C ASP A 216 -18.20 -18.87 -30.26
N VAL A 217 -19.02 -19.39 -29.34
CA VAL A 217 -19.53 -20.76 -29.38
C VAL A 217 -21.03 -20.74 -29.19
N SER A 218 -21.77 -21.29 -30.15
CA SER A 218 -23.23 -21.37 -30.07
C SER A 218 -23.66 -22.25 -28.90
N ASN A 219 -24.68 -21.81 -28.16
CA ASN A 219 -25.27 -22.54 -27.02
C ASN A 219 -24.31 -22.84 -25.86
N ALA A 220 -23.14 -22.18 -25.78
CA ALA A 220 -22.19 -22.35 -24.69
C ALA A 220 -22.71 -21.92 -23.31
N HIS A 221 -23.87 -21.27 -23.24
CA HIS A 221 -24.56 -20.98 -21.97
C HIS A 221 -25.38 -22.17 -21.42
N ALA A 222 -25.68 -23.19 -22.25
CA ALA A 222 -26.55 -24.29 -21.87
C ALA A 222 -25.91 -25.18 -20.79
N PRO A 223 -26.66 -25.68 -19.78
CA PRO A 223 -26.09 -26.51 -18.71
C PRO A 223 -25.39 -27.75 -19.23
N GLU A 224 -26.03 -28.49 -20.14
CA GLU A 224 -25.58 -29.77 -20.69
C GLU A 224 -24.59 -29.63 -21.86
N PHE A 225 -24.12 -28.41 -22.15
CA PHE A 225 -23.12 -28.20 -23.19
C PHE A 225 -21.82 -28.96 -22.84
N ASN A 226 -21.31 -29.75 -23.78
CA ASN A 226 -20.09 -30.51 -23.60
C ASN A 226 -18.84 -29.63 -23.80
N ASP A 227 -18.22 -29.21 -22.70
CA ASP A 227 -16.99 -28.43 -22.64
C ASP A 227 -15.75 -29.28 -22.32
N SER A 228 -15.81 -30.61 -22.44
CA SER A 228 -14.67 -31.51 -22.14
C SER A 228 -13.43 -31.27 -23.02
N ASN A 229 -13.62 -30.70 -24.22
CA ASN A 229 -12.53 -30.32 -25.13
C ASN A 229 -12.04 -28.87 -24.93
N TRP A 230 -12.58 -28.13 -23.96
CA TRP A 230 -12.15 -26.78 -23.64
C TRP A 230 -10.91 -26.80 -22.74
N GLU A 231 -10.12 -25.73 -22.82
CA GLU A 231 -8.89 -25.57 -22.06
C GLU A 231 -9.18 -25.50 -20.55
N ASP A 232 -8.46 -26.27 -19.75
CA ASP A 232 -8.45 -26.16 -18.30
C ASP A 232 -7.61 -24.96 -17.88
N ILE A 233 -8.22 -24.01 -17.18
CA ILE A 233 -7.56 -22.78 -16.74
C ILE A 233 -7.89 -22.47 -15.28
N ASN A 234 -7.02 -21.69 -14.66
CA ASN A 234 -7.30 -21.01 -13.40
C ASN A 234 -7.36 -19.51 -13.66
N LEU A 235 -8.23 -18.82 -12.93
CA LEU A 235 -8.26 -17.37 -12.89
C LEU A 235 -7.22 -16.85 -11.89
N PRO A 236 -6.66 -15.65 -12.10
CA PRO A 236 -6.92 -14.76 -13.23
C PRO A 236 -6.43 -15.33 -14.57
N HIS A 237 -7.17 -15.09 -15.66
CA HIS A 237 -6.84 -15.58 -17.00
C HIS A 237 -7.05 -14.51 -18.08
N THR A 238 -6.12 -14.43 -19.03
CA THR A 238 -6.28 -13.66 -20.26
C THR A 238 -5.79 -14.46 -21.47
N TRP A 239 -6.55 -14.42 -22.55
CA TRP A 239 -6.21 -15.07 -23.81
C TRP A 239 -5.16 -14.30 -24.64
N ASN A 240 -4.71 -13.13 -24.18
CA ASN A 240 -3.70 -12.32 -24.86
C ASN A 240 -2.31 -12.41 -24.21
N THR A 241 -2.06 -13.41 -23.36
CA THR A 241 -0.76 -13.60 -22.68
C THR A 241 0.41 -13.75 -23.66
N ASN A 242 0.20 -14.47 -24.76
CA ASN A 242 1.24 -14.79 -25.75
C ASN A 242 1.10 -14.01 -27.06
N ASP A 243 -0.05 -13.39 -27.32
CA ASP A 243 -0.35 -12.75 -28.60
C ASP A 243 0.69 -11.68 -28.98
N LEU A 244 1.27 -11.01 -27.99
CA LEU A 244 2.25 -9.93 -28.15
C LEU A 244 3.62 -10.38 -28.68
N PHE A 245 3.93 -11.67 -28.58
CA PHE A 245 5.21 -12.24 -28.99
C PHE A 245 5.05 -13.31 -30.07
N ASP A 246 3.83 -13.51 -30.59
CA ASP A 246 3.55 -14.47 -31.65
C ASP A 246 3.64 -13.81 -33.04
N TYR A 247 4.79 -14.00 -33.69
CA TYR A 247 5.05 -13.49 -35.04
C TYR A 247 4.14 -14.08 -36.12
N ARG A 248 3.34 -15.12 -35.82
CA ARG A 248 2.40 -15.73 -36.78
C ARG A 248 1.08 -14.97 -36.89
N ASN A 249 0.78 -14.08 -35.94
CA ASN A 249 -0.37 -13.17 -36.00
C ASN A 249 -0.12 -11.98 -36.96
N TYR A 250 1.03 -11.92 -37.64
CA TYR A 250 1.42 -10.89 -38.62
C TYR A 250 0.82 -11.13 -40.02
N LYS A 251 -0.40 -11.65 -40.11
CA LYS A 251 -1.09 -11.75 -41.40
C LYS A 251 -1.95 -10.51 -41.58
N ASP A 252 -1.47 -9.66 -42.48
CA ASP A 252 -2.13 -8.49 -43.06
C ASP A 252 -1.96 -7.17 -42.27
N VAL A 253 -1.21 -6.27 -42.90
CA VAL A 253 -0.82 -4.94 -42.43
C VAL A 253 -1.92 -3.97 -42.86
N ILE A 254 -2.52 -3.23 -41.91
CA ILE A 254 -2.93 -1.80 -42.01
C ILE A 254 -3.55 -1.30 -40.68
N ASP A 255 -4.09 -2.19 -39.82
CA ASP A 255 -4.71 -1.78 -38.55
C ASP A 255 -3.99 -2.38 -37.32
N VAL A 256 -3.44 -1.51 -36.47
CA VAL A 256 -2.79 -1.88 -35.19
C VAL A 256 -3.71 -2.63 -34.23
N THR A 257 -5.03 -2.65 -34.49
CA THR A 257 -6.02 -3.40 -33.70
C THR A 257 -6.09 -4.90 -34.02
N GLU A 258 -5.44 -5.38 -35.08
CA GLU A 258 -5.54 -6.78 -35.55
C GLU A 258 -4.40 -7.70 -35.09
N MET A 259 -3.38 -7.18 -34.39
CA MET A 259 -2.16 -7.95 -34.06
C MET A 259 -2.23 -8.70 -32.72
N ILE A 260 -3.26 -8.44 -31.90
CA ILE A 260 -3.69 -9.29 -30.79
C ILE A 260 -5.12 -9.75 -31.03
N TYR A 261 -5.51 -10.93 -30.54
CA TYR A 261 -6.91 -11.35 -30.69
C TYR A 261 -7.84 -10.45 -29.87
N ARG A 262 -8.67 -9.70 -30.58
CA ARG A 262 -9.79 -8.94 -30.03
C ARG A 262 -11.09 -9.57 -30.48
N GLY A 263 -11.79 -10.20 -29.55
CA GLY A 263 -12.92 -11.04 -29.88
C GLY A 263 -13.63 -11.55 -28.64
N ILE A 264 -14.42 -12.59 -28.88
CA ILE A 264 -15.19 -13.27 -27.84
C ILE A 264 -14.35 -14.40 -27.24
N GLY A 265 -14.47 -14.61 -25.94
CA GLY A 265 -14.05 -15.83 -25.27
C GLY A 265 -15.12 -16.28 -24.29
N TRP A 266 -15.28 -17.60 -24.16
CA TRP A 266 -16.23 -18.20 -23.24
C TRP A 266 -15.52 -18.87 -22.07
N TYR A 267 -16.08 -18.68 -20.88
CA TYR A 267 -15.65 -19.32 -19.65
C TYR A 267 -16.81 -20.12 -19.07
N ARG A 268 -16.54 -21.33 -18.60
CA ARG A 268 -17.53 -22.18 -17.92
C ARG A 268 -16.96 -22.74 -16.62
N LYS A 269 -17.79 -22.79 -15.60
CA LYS A 269 -17.46 -23.44 -14.33
C LYS A 269 -18.65 -24.19 -13.77
N THR A 270 -18.38 -25.42 -13.36
CA THR A 270 -19.30 -26.24 -12.58
C THR A 270 -18.95 -26.14 -11.11
N PHE A 271 -19.95 -25.92 -10.25
CA PHE A 271 -19.77 -25.83 -8.80
C PHE A 271 -21.02 -26.28 -8.04
N THR A 272 -20.84 -26.66 -6.79
CA THR A 272 -21.93 -27.01 -5.87
C THR A 272 -22.06 -25.92 -4.80
N VAL A 273 -23.27 -25.72 -4.31
CA VAL A 273 -23.56 -24.86 -3.15
C VAL A 273 -23.96 -25.72 -1.96
N ASP A 274 -23.64 -25.24 -0.76
CA ASP A 274 -23.97 -25.95 0.47
C ASP A 274 -25.47 -25.80 0.78
N ASN A 275 -26.12 -26.88 1.24
CA ASN A 275 -27.53 -26.85 1.66
C ASN A 275 -27.78 -25.86 2.82
N SER A 276 -26.74 -25.54 3.62
CA SER A 276 -26.82 -24.51 4.66
C SER A 276 -27.06 -23.09 4.11
N TRP A 277 -26.93 -22.87 2.79
CA TRP A 277 -27.17 -21.58 2.14
C TRP A 277 -28.57 -21.43 1.55
N LYS A 278 -29.48 -22.39 1.77
CA LYS A 278 -30.81 -22.41 1.13
C LYS A 278 -31.65 -21.14 1.33
N ASP A 279 -31.52 -20.51 2.50
CA ASP A 279 -32.23 -19.28 2.84
C ASP A 279 -31.37 -18.01 2.69
N LYS A 280 -30.13 -18.15 2.22
CA LYS A 280 -29.19 -17.04 2.02
C LYS A 280 -29.36 -16.42 0.64
N HIS A 281 -28.94 -15.16 0.54
CA HIS A 281 -28.73 -14.51 -0.74
C HIS A 281 -27.33 -14.89 -1.27
N ILE A 282 -27.31 -15.61 -2.39
CA ILE A 282 -26.09 -16.12 -3.03
C ILE A 282 -25.81 -15.28 -4.28
N LYS A 283 -24.57 -14.83 -4.45
CA LYS A 283 -24.12 -14.09 -5.62
C LYS A 283 -22.70 -14.51 -6.04
N ILE A 284 -22.36 -14.19 -7.28
CA ILE A 284 -21.00 -14.29 -7.80
C ILE A 284 -20.47 -12.88 -8.09
N ASP A 285 -19.33 -12.54 -7.49
CA ASP A 285 -18.64 -11.26 -7.66
C ASP A 285 -17.44 -11.46 -8.59
N PHE A 286 -17.47 -10.81 -9.76
CA PHE A 286 -16.33 -10.75 -10.68
C PHE A 286 -15.51 -9.51 -10.35
N LEU A 287 -14.20 -9.65 -10.07
CA LEU A 287 -13.37 -8.49 -9.71
C LEU A 287 -12.86 -7.71 -10.94
N GLY A 288 -12.99 -8.27 -12.14
CA GLY A 288 -12.68 -7.63 -13.42
C GLY A 288 -12.73 -8.62 -14.60
N ALA A 289 -13.41 -8.22 -15.68
CA ALA A 289 -13.48 -8.97 -16.93
C ALA A 289 -13.50 -7.97 -18.09
N ASN A 290 -12.56 -8.08 -19.03
CA ASN A 290 -12.36 -7.03 -20.05
C ASN A 290 -12.95 -7.42 -21.42
N GLN A 291 -13.82 -6.62 -22.07
CA GLN A 291 -14.40 -5.34 -21.61
C GLN A 291 -15.93 -5.35 -21.47
N VAL A 292 -16.61 -6.31 -22.10
CA VAL A 292 -18.03 -6.59 -21.88
C VAL A 292 -18.17 -8.03 -21.41
N ALA A 293 -18.93 -8.24 -20.33
CA ALA A 293 -19.17 -9.55 -19.78
C ALA A 293 -20.68 -9.83 -19.69
N GLU A 294 -21.12 -10.94 -20.25
CA GLU A 294 -22.49 -11.45 -20.15
C GLU A 294 -22.46 -12.78 -19.39
N VAL A 295 -23.37 -12.94 -18.43
CA VAL A 295 -23.34 -14.05 -17.47
C VAL A 295 -24.63 -14.86 -17.53
N TRP A 296 -24.50 -16.18 -17.53
CA TRP A 296 -25.59 -17.14 -17.41
C TRP A 296 -25.35 -18.07 -16.23
N LEU A 297 -26.43 -18.43 -15.54
CA LEU A 297 -26.44 -19.49 -14.54
C LEU A 297 -27.45 -20.53 -14.98
N ASN A 298 -26.97 -21.76 -15.16
CA ASN A 298 -27.81 -22.89 -15.51
C ASN A 298 -28.65 -22.64 -16.77
N GLY A 299 -28.06 -22.00 -17.79
CA GLY A 299 -28.74 -21.63 -19.04
C GLY A 299 -29.57 -20.36 -18.99
N ASN A 300 -29.86 -19.82 -17.80
CA ASN A 300 -30.65 -18.60 -17.65
C ASN A 300 -29.73 -17.38 -17.69
N TYR A 301 -30.11 -16.36 -18.45
CA TYR A 301 -29.38 -15.10 -18.52
C TYR A 301 -29.51 -14.34 -17.20
N VAL A 302 -28.36 -13.91 -16.66
CA VAL A 302 -28.27 -13.25 -15.34
C VAL A 302 -28.03 -11.74 -15.49
N GLY A 303 -27.16 -11.33 -16.41
CA GLY A 303 -26.86 -9.91 -16.59
C GLY A 303 -25.67 -9.63 -17.51
N LYS A 304 -25.44 -8.33 -17.73
CA LYS A 304 -24.37 -7.77 -18.57
C LYS A 304 -23.68 -6.62 -17.88
N HIS A 305 -22.35 -6.62 -17.92
CA HIS A 305 -21.50 -5.53 -17.46
C HIS A 305 -20.71 -4.93 -18.62
N VAL A 306 -20.50 -3.62 -18.57
CA VAL A 306 -19.78 -2.82 -19.56
C VAL A 306 -18.69 -2.04 -18.84
N GLY A 307 -17.43 -2.34 -19.14
CA GLY A 307 -16.25 -1.75 -18.53
C GLY A 307 -15.29 -2.82 -18.02
N GLY A 308 -14.01 -2.71 -18.38
CA GLY A 308 -13.05 -3.77 -18.09
C GLY A 308 -12.52 -3.86 -16.66
N TYR A 309 -12.56 -2.75 -15.93
CA TYR A 309 -11.60 -2.52 -14.84
C TYR A 309 -12.22 -2.45 -13.44
N THR A 310 -13.54 -2.42 -13.35
CA THR A 310 -14.33 -2.42 -12.12
C THR A 310 -14.98 -3.79 -11.91
N GLY A 311 -15.24 -4.13 -10.65
CA GLY A 311 -15.92 -5.38 -10.32
C GLY A 311 -17.44 -5.26 -10.47
N PHE A 312 -18.13 -6.38 -10.70
CA PHE A 312 -19.58 -6.42 -10.87
C PHE A 312 -20.21 -7.71 -10.35
N HIS A 313 -21.51 -7.65 -10.07
CA HIS A 313 -22.33 -8.81 -9.71
C HIS A 313 -23.80 -8.61 -10.06
N PHE A 314 -24.55 -9.70 -10.16
CA PHE A 314 -25.98 -9.69 -10.51
C PHE A 314 -26.80 -10.55 -9.53
N GLY A 315 -26.56 -10.36 -8.23
CA GLY A 315 -27.05 -11.22 -7.14
C GLY A 315 -28.58 -11.43 -7.17
N ASP A 316 -29.33 -10.34 -7.32
CA ASP A 316 -30.80 -10.33 -7.32
C ASP A 316 -31.41 -11.23 -8.43
N VAL A 317 -30.69 -11.45 -9.54
CA VAL A 317 -31.10 -12.38 -10.62
C VAL A 317 -30.45 -13.75 -10.42
N PHE A 318 -29.17 -13.78 -10.06
CA PHE A 318 -28.36 -14.99 -9.89
C PHE A 318 -28.99 -15.96 -8.88
N VAL A 319 -29.41 -15.46 -7.72
CA VAL A 319 -29.98 -16.28 -6.64
C VAL A 319 -31.24 -17.04 -7.06
N LYS A 320 -32.00 -16.54 -8.05
CA LYS A 320 -33.24 -17.16 -8.53
C LYS A 320 -33.03 -18.44 -9.33
N HIS A 321 -31.81 -18.66 -9.84
CA HIS A 321 -31.48 -19.77 -10.73
C HIS A 321 -30.52 -20.79 -10.09
N ILE A 322 -30.14 -20.59 -8.82
CA ILE A 322 -29.28 -21.51 -8.09
C ILE A 322 -30.00 -22.83 -7.78
N ARG A 323 -29.26 -23.92 -7.83
CA ARG A 323 -29.73 -25.29 -7.54
C ARG A 323 -28.94 -25.84 -6.36
N PHE A 324 -29.62 -26.52 -5.44
CA PHE A 324 -29.00 -27.14 -4.26
C PHE A 324 -28.90 -28.66 -4.35
N ASP A 325 -29.77 -29.25 -5.15
CA ASP A 325 -29.92 -30.69 -5.38
C ASP A 325 -29.00 -31.25 -6.49
N LYS A 326 -28.33 -30.36 -7.24
CA LYS A 326 -27.49 -30.70 -8.39
C LYS A 326 -26.42 -29.64 -8.62
N PRO A 327 -25.34 -29.97 -9.35
CA PRO A 327 -24.33 -29.00 -9.74
C PRO A 327 -24.93 -27.82 -10.51
N ASN A 328 -24.32 -26.64 -10.30
CA ASN A 328 -24.60 -25.42 -11.02
C ASN A 328 -23.54 -25.19 -12.08
N VAL A 329 -23.94 -24.68 -13.23
CA VAL A 329 -23.04 -24.27 -14.30
C VAL A 329 -23.16 -22.76 -14.50
N VAL A 330 -22.08 -22.03 -14.23
CA VAL A 330 -21.96 -20.63 -14.66
C VAL A 330 -21.23 -20.58 -15.99
N ALA A 331 -21.78 -19.83 -16.94
CA ALA A 331 -21.16 -19.55 -18.22
C ALA A 331 -21.02 -18.04 -18.39
N VAL A 332 -19.87 -17.59 -18.88
CA VAL A 332 -19.56 -16.16 -19.06
C VAL A 332 -19.01 -15.95 -20.45
N LYS A 333 -19.67 -15.08 -21.21
CA LYS A 333 -19.18 -14.58 -22.50
C LYS A 333 -18.46 -13.27 -22.25
N VAL A 334 -17.18 -13.20 -22.58
CA VAL A 334 -16.36 -11.99 -22.45
C VAL A 334 -15.98 -11.52 -23.85
N ASP A 335 -16.02 -10.20 -24.07
CA ASP A 335 -15.75 -9.57 -25.37
C ASP A 335 -14.88 -8.31 -25.20
N ASN A 336 -13.70 -8.30 -25.84
CA ASN A 336 -12.77 -7.15 -25.84
C ASN A 336 -12.66 -6.44 -27.20
N ARG A 337 -13.59 -6.71 -28.14
CA ARG A 337 -13.66 -5.98 -29.42
C ARG A 337 -13.81 -4.49 -29.21
N PHE A 338 -13.31 -3.70 -30.16
CA PHE A 338 -13.49 -2.25 -30.13
C PHE A 338 -14.98 -1.89 -30.10
N ASN A 339 -15.32 -0.90 -29.28
CA ASN A 339 -16.66 -0.35 -29.20
C ASN A 339 -16.56 1.17 -28.97
N TYR A 340 -17.15 1.93 -29.88
CA TYR A 340 -17.12 3.39 -29.85
C TYR A 340 -17.81 4.00 -28.62
N ASP A 341 -18.68 3.26 -27.95
CA ASP A 341 -19.37 3.73 -26.75
C ASP A 341 -18.62 3.40 -25.46
N ILE A 342 -17.47 2.71 -25.51
CA ILE A 342 -16.80 2.21 -24.29
C ILE A 342 -15.37 2.77 -24.22
N PRO A 343 -15.03 3.55 -23.17
CA PRO A 343 -13.64 3.89 -22.86
C PRO A 343 -12.82 2.66 -22.44
N PRO A 344 -11.55 2.51 -22.86
CA PRO A 344 -10.80 3.37 -23.80
C PRO A 344 -10.98 2.92 -25.26
N HIS A 345 -10.95 3.87 -26.18
CA HIS A 345 -10.90 3.57 -27.62
C HIS A 345 -9.50 3.20 -28.08
N THR A 346 -8.52 4.02 -27.72
CA THR A 346 -7.10 3.87 -28.04
C THR A 346 -6.27 4.21 -26.81
N ALA A 347 -5.10 3.60 -26.67
CA ALA A 347 -4.14 3.91 -25.63
C ALA A 347 -2.76 3.36 -25.98
N ASP A 348 -1.70 3.88 -25.36
CA ASP A 348 -0.35 3.33 -25.44
C ASP A 348 -0.20 2.10 -24.51
N TYR A 349 -1.20 1.22 -24.44
CA TYR A 349 -1.19 -0.08 -23.74
C TYR A 349 -2.20 -1.04 -24.38
N ASN A 350 -2.04 -2.35 -24.14
CA ASN A 350 -2.87 -3.36 -24.81
C ASN A 350 -4.20 -3.61 -24.09
N MET A 351 -5.33 -3.52 -24.79
CA MET A 351 -6.65 -3.87 -24.26
C MET A 351 -6.89 -5.39 -24.27
N VAL A 352 -6.31 -6.10 -23.30
CA VAL A 352 -6.36 -7.56 -23.24
C VAL A 352 -7.69 -8.08 -22.70
N GLY A 353 -8.23 -9.15 -23.30
CA GLY A 353 -9.52 -9.73 -22.93
C GLY A 353 -9.41 -10.89 -21.94
N GLY A 354 -10.53 -11.16 -21.26
CA GLY A 354 -10.67 -12.29 -20.34
C GLY A 354 -11.11 -11.91 -18.94
N ILE A 355 -11.31 -12.92 -18.09
CA ILE A 355 -11.59 -12.76 -16.65
C ILE A 355 -10.23 -12.70 -15.92
N TYR A 356 -9.61 -11.53 -15.95
CA TYR A 356 -8.22 -11.33 -15.54
C TYR A 356 -8.06 -11.00 -14.05
N ARG A 357 -9.13 -11.09 -13.25
CA ARG A 357 -9.11 -10.97 -11.79
C ARG A 357 -9.94 -12.07 -11.14
N ASP A 358 -9.87 -12.17 -9.82
CA ASP A 358 -10.57 -13.20 -9.05
C ASP A 358 -12.09 -13.17 -9.24
N VAL A 359 -12.68 -14.34 -8.99
CA VAL A 359 -14.14 -14.53 -8.92
C VAL A 359 -14.51 -15.12 -7.57
N LEU A 360 -15.45 -14.48 -6.88
CA LEU A 360 -15.85 -14.84 -5.53
C LEU A 360 -17.32 -15.30 -5.50
N LEU A 361 -17.58 -16.45 -4.92
CA LEU A 361 -18.92 -16.90 -4.57
C LEU A 361 -19.24 -16.43 -3.15
N VAL A 362 -20.28 -15.61 -3.00
CA VAL A 362 -20.63 -14.96 -1.75
C VAL A 362 -22.04 -15.37 -1.34
N ALA A 363 -22.20 -15.80 -0.10
CA ALA A 363 -23.50 -16.02 0.53
C ALA A 363 -23.62 -15.18 1.80
N HIS A 364 -24.74 -14.49 1.97
CA HIS A 364 -25.06 -13.72 3.18
C HIS A 364 -26.56 -13.79 3.49
N ASP A 365 -26.95 -13.43 4.70
CA ASP A 365 -28.37 -13.41 5.06
C ASP A 365 -29.16 -12.32 4.31
N GLN A 366 -30.49 -12.44 4.31
CA GLN A 366 -31.40 -11.52 3.61
C GLN A 366 -31.37 -10.10 4.19
N VAL A 367 -31.01 -9.97 5.47
CA VAL A 367 -30.71 -8.71 6.13
C VAL A 367 -29.21 -8.59 6.27
N PHE A 368 -28.61 -7.55 5.70
CA PHE A 368 -27.15 -7.46 5.63
C PHE A 368 -26.65 -6.01 5.51
N VAL A 369 -25.37 -5.80 5.81
CA VAL A 369 -24.69 -4.53 5.57
C VAL A 369 -24.30 -4.47 4.10
N LYS A 370 -24.96 -3.59 3.34
CA LYS A 370 -24.75 -3.47 1.89
C LYS A 370 -23.43 -2.77 1.56
N GLU A 371 -23.21 -1.61 2.14
CA GLU A 371 -22.04 -0.75 1.90
C GLU A 371 -21.92 0.27 3.04
N ALA A 372 -20.73 0.88 3.16
CA ALA A 372 -20.50 2.03 4.02
C ALA A 372 -19.71 3.10 3.28
N LYS A 373 -20.02 4.36 3.54
CA LYS A 373 -19.22 5.52 3.13
C LYS A 373 -18.74 6.23 4.40
N ILE A 374 -17.43 6.23 4.61
CA ILE A 374 -16.80 6.79 5.79
C ILE A 374 -16.07 8.08 5.40
N PHE A 375 -16.42 9.17 6.05
CA PHE A 375 -15.79 10.48 5.85
C PHE A 375 -15.14 10.97 7.12
N THR A 376 -14.09 11.78 6.98
CA THR A 376 -13.41 12.46 8.09
C THR A 376 -13.37 13.97 7.83
N PRO A 377 -14.49 14.69 8.07
CA PRO A 377 -14.60 16.11 7.68
C PRO A 377 -13.58 17.02 8.36
N GLU A 378 -13.19 16.67 9.59
CA GLU A 378 -12.23 17.42 10.40
C GLU A 378 -11.21 16.44 10.98
N VAL A 379 -9.93 16.72 10.77
CA VAL A 379 -8.81 15.92 11.30
C VAL A 379 -7.71 16.85 11.76
N SER A 380 -7.29 16.68 13.02
CA SER A 380 -6.12 17.32 13.60
C SER A 380 -5.37 16.32 14.50
N PRO A 381 -4.16 16.67 14.98
CA PRO A 381 -3.45 15.84 15.97
C PRO A 381 -4.20 15.63 17.30
N THR A 382 -5.16 16.50 17.65
CA THR A 382 -5.88 16.46 18.93
C THR A 382 -7.26 15.84 18.83
N SER A 383 -7.90 15.90 17.66
CA SER A 383 -9.25 15.38 17.46
C SER A 383 -9.53 15.10 15.98
N ALA A 384 -10.34 14.08 15.71
CA ALA A 384 -10.93 13.86 14.40
C ALA A 384 -12.42 13.51 14.49
N THR A 385 -13.17 13.97 13.51
CA THR A 385 -14.58 13.65 13.35
C THR A 385 -14.72 12.53 12.31
N VAL A 386 -15.47 11.47 12.63
CA VAL A 386 -15.80 10.39 11.69
C VAL A 386 -17.29 10.41 11.41
N GLN A 387 -17.66 10.53 10.15
CA GLN A 387 -19.02 10.32 9.68
C GLN A 387 -19.12 8.95 9.02
N ALA A 388 -19.82 8.02 9.67
CA ALA A 388 -20.09 6.68 9.14
C ALA A 388 -21.51 6.62 8.57
N ASN A 389 -21.63 6.53 7.24
CA ASN A 389 -22.91 6.35 6.55
C ASN A 389 -23.06 4.87 6.16
N ILE A 390 -23.80 4.09 6.95
CA ILE A 390 -23.97 2.65 6.77
C ILE A 390 -25.28 2.37 6.05
N THR A 391 -25.22 1.73 4.88
CA THR A 391 -26.42 1.25 4.19
C THR A 391 -26.71 -0.19 4.60
N VAL A 392 -27.86 -0.42 5.23
CA VAL A 392 -28.36 -1.76 5.57
C VAL A 392 -29.48 -2.11 4.60
N ARG A 393 -29.51 -3.35 4.10
CA ARG A 393 -30.58 -3.81 3.19
C ARG A 393 -31.33 -4.98 3.80
N ASN A 394 -32.66 -4.95 3.71
CA ASN A 394 -33.51 -6.11 3.91
C ASN A 394 -34.07 -6.54 2.54
N MET A 395 -33.57 -7.66 2.02
CA MET A 395 -34.05 -8.26 0.77
C MET A 395 -35.21 -9.24 0.97
N GLY A 396 -35.60 -9.50 2.22
CA GLY A 396 -36.71 -10.37 2.55
C GLY A 396 -38.08 -9.75 2.23
N THR A 397 -39.11 -10.59 2.31
CA THR A 397 -40.51 -10.22 2.09
C THR A 397 -41.24 -9.80 3.36
N VAL A 398 -40.54 -9.78 4.50
CA VAL A 398 -41.08 -9.44 5.81
C VAL A 398 -40.21 -8.41 6.51
N ASP A 399 -40.85 -7.59 7.33
CA ASP A 399 -40.16 -6.62 8.17
C ASP A 399 -39.29 -7.34 9.20
N ARG A 400 -38.11 -6.77 9.47
CA ARG A 400 -37.13 -7.32 10.41
C ARG A 400 -36.66 -6.25 11.36
N LYS A 401 -36.54 -6.62 12.64
CA LYS A 401 -35.83 -5.82 13.64
C LYS A 401 -34.41 -6.34 13.74
N ALA A 402 -33.45 -5.45 13.85
CA ALA A 402 -32.04 -5.79 14.05
C ALA A 402 -31.38 -4.77 14.98
N THR A 403 -30.26 -5.14 15.56
CA THR A 403 -29.37 -4.22 16.26
C THR A 403 -28.12 -4.01 15.39
N LEU A 404 -27.89 -2.77 14.96
CA LEU A 404 -26.67 -2.35 14.28
C LEU A 404 -25.68 -1.84 15.32
N VAL A 405 -24.49 -2.43 15.34
CA VAL A 405 -23.35 -1.99 16.15
C VAL A 405 -22.28 -1.46 15.21
N ILE A 406 -21.91 -0.19 15.38
CA ILE A 406 -20.87 0.48 14.61
C ILE A 406 -19.70 0.75 15.54
N ASN A 407 -18.53 0.16 15.27
CA ASN A 407 -17.33 0.34 16.08
C ASN A 407 -16.23 1.02 15.27
N ILE A 408 -15.53 1.98 15.87
CA ILE A 408 -14.21 2.42 15.41
C ILE A 408 -13.18 1.62 16.20
N ILE A 409 -12.35 0.88 15.47
CA ILE A 409 -11.32 0.01 16.04
C ILE A 409 -9.95 0.59 15.68
N SER A 410 -9.09 0.72 16.69
CA SER A 410 -7.73 1.23 16.55
C SER A 410 -6.81 0.26 15.79
N PRO A 411 -5.64 0.73 15.31
CA PRO A 411 -4.60 -0.15 14.77
C PRO A 411 -4.17 -1.27 15.74
N TYR A 412 -4.42 -1.10 17.04
CA TYR A 412 -4.09 -2.07 18.10
C TYR A 412 -5.25 -3.02 18.41
N ASN A 413 -6.28 -3.07 17.56
CA ASN A 413 -7.50 -3.85 17.72
C ASN A 413 -8.37 -3.48 18.94
N GLU A 414 -8.26 -2.25 19.44
CA GLU A 414 -9.10 -1.75 20.53
C GLU A 414 -10.32 -1.02 19.98
N ILE A 415 -11.52 -1.29 20.50
CA ILE A 415 -12.71 -0.49 20.20
C ILE A 415 -12.56 0.85 20.93
N ILE A 416 -12.35 1.93 20.17
CA ILE A 416 -12.16 3.28 20.72
C ILE A 416 -13.42 4.15 20.65
N ALA A 417 -14.39 3.76 19.84
CA ALA A 417 -15.73 4.36 19.81
C ALA A 417 -16.75 3.30 19.36
N SER A 418 -17.98 3.41 19.87
CA SER A 418 -19.07 2.48 19.56
C SER A 418 -20.41 3.20 19.55
N ASP A 419 -21.27 2.84 18.61
CA ASP A 419 -22.68 3.22 18.57
C ASP A 419 -23.55 1.97 18.37
N ILE A 420 -24.65 1.89 19.12
CA ILE A 420 -25.55 0.74 19.13
C ILE A 420 -26.96 1.23 18.86
N ARG A 421 -27.58 0.74 17.77
CA ARG A 421 -28.91 1.17 17.35
C ARG A 421 -29.83 -0.02 17.09
N SER A 422 -31.02 0.05 17.68
CA SER A 422 -32.14 -0.78 17.27
C SER A 422 -32.75 -0.18 16.00
N ILE A 423 -32.80 -0.97 14.93
CA ILE A 423 -33.36 -0.57 13.64
C ILE A 423 -34.52 -1.51 13.27
N THR A 424 -35.52 -0.94 12.61
CA THR A 424 -36.59 -1.72 11.95
C THR A 424 -36.45 -1.52 10.45
N LEU A 425 -36.30 -2.61 9.73
CA LEU A 425 -36.08 -2.65 8.29
C LEU A 425 -37.33 -3.23 7.65
N LYS A 426 -38.05 -2.44 6.84
CA LYS A 426 -39.20 -2.99 6.12
C LYS A 426 -38.74 -3.96 5.04
N ALA A 427 -39.63 -4.84 4.60
CA ALA A 427 -39.38 -5.69 3.45
C ALA A 427 -38.93 -4.85 2.22
N GLY A 428 -37.80 -5.21 1.61
CA GLY A 428 -37.24 -4.51 0.44
C GLY A 428 -36.49 -3.19 0.74
N ASP A 429 -36.47 -2.73 1.99
CA ASP A 429 -35.86 -1.44 2.34
C ASP A 429 -34.32 -1.47 2.28
N LYS A 430 -33.75 -0.26 2.10
CA LYS A 430 -32.31 0.00 2.09
C LYS A 430 -31.93 1.32 2.79
N PRO A 431 -32.25 1.51 4.09
CA PRO A 431 -31.96 2.76 4.78
C PRO A 431 -30.46 3.04 4.90
N ILE A 432 -30.14 4.32 4.91
CA ILE A 432 -28.80 4.83 5.25
C ILE A 432 -28.85 5.30 6.70
N ILE A 433 -28.05 4.66 7.56
CA ILE A 433 -27.88 5.03 8.96
C ILE A 433 -26.63 5.88 9.07
N GLN A 434 -26.78 7.15 9.42
CA GLN A 434 -25.68 8.09 9.59
C GLN A 434 -25.30 8.19 11.07
N GLN A 435 -24.02 8.02 11.37
CA GLN A 435 -23.48 8.16 12.72
C GLN A 435 -22.22 9.02 12.72
N MET A 436 -22.14 9.93 13.70
CA MET A 436 -20.98 10.77 13.94
C MET A 436 -20.20 10.27 15.16
N PHE A 437 -18.89 10.22 15.06
CA PHE A 437 -17.98 9.94 16.18
C PHE A 437 -16.94 11.05 16.30
N THR A 438 -16.47 11.27 17.52
CA THR A 438 -15.28 12.09 17.79
C THR A 438 -14.20 11.19 18.36
N VAL A 439 -13.04 11.17 17.71
CA VAL A 439 -11.86 10.43 18.16
C VAL A 439 -10.84 11.43 18.68
N SER A 440 -10.54 11.35 19.97
CA SER A 440 -9.52 12.20 20.59
C SER A 440 -8.12 11.66 20.35
N ASN A 441 -7.17 12.55 20.06
CA ASN A 441 -5.76 12.26 19.79
C ASN A 441 -5.57 11.09 18.79
N PRO A 442 -6.16 11.19 17.57
CA PRO A 442 -6.05 10.12 16.58
C PRO A 442 -4.59 9.92 16.14
N LEU A 443 -4.21 8.67 15.89
CA LEU A 443 -2.98 8.38 15.16
C LEU A 443 -3.21 8.74 13.69
N LEU A 444 -2.43 9.71 13.18
CA LEU A 444 -2.60 10.20 11.83
C LEU A 444 -1.95 9.26 10.80
N TRP A 445 -2.63 9.05 9.68
CA TRP A 445 -2.09 8.31 8.55
C TRP A 445 -1.16 9.21 7.72
N SER A 446 0.03 8.71 7.39
CA SER A 446 0.96 9.30 6.43
C SER A 446 1.76 8.21 5.69
N PRO A 447 2.52 8.56 4.64
CA PRO A 447 3.43 7.62 3.99
C PRO A 447 4.47 6.97 4.92
N GLU A 448 4.92 7.70 5.93
CA GLU A 448 5.89 7.25 6.94
C GLU A 448 5.21 6.46 8.06
N TYR A 449 4.00 6.89 8.46
CA TYR A 449 3.23 6.29 9.55
C TYR A 449 1.83 5.90 9.05
N PRO A 450 1.68 4.77 8.36
CA PRO A 450 0.40 4.34 7.77
C PRO A 450 -0.54 3.76 8.84
N HIS A 451 -0.92 4.55 9.83
CA HIS A 451 -1.83 4.13 10.90
C HIS A 451 -3.24 3.87 10.34
N LEU A 452 -3.67 2.60 10.37
CA LEU A 452 -4.97 2.16 9.87
C LEU A 452 -5.91 1.75 11.00
N TYR A 453 -6.97 2.52 11.16
CA TYR A 453 -8.17 2.16 11.90
C TYR A 453 -9.11 1.35 11.01
N ARG A 454 -10.15 0.79 11.61
CA ARG A 454 -11.26 0.17 10.86
C ARG A 454 -12.59 0.54 11.46
N VAL A 455 -13.58 0.77 10.60
CA VAL A 455 -14.99 0.84 10.99
C VAL A 455 -15.60 -0.55 10.80
N SER A 456 -16.08 -1.16 11.89
CA SER A 456 -16.88 -2.38 11.84
C SER A 456 -18.35 -2.00 11.87
N ALA A 457 -19.13 -2.51 10.93
CA ALA A 457 -20.58 -2.47 10.96
C ALA A 457 -21.10 -3.91 11.13
N THR A 458 -21.71 -4.19 12.27
CA THR A 458 -22.18 -5.54 12.63
C THR A 458 -23.68 -5.52 12.92
N LEU A 459 -24.41 -6.43 12.29
CA LEU A 459 -25.83 -6.63 12.53
C LEU A 459 -26.05 -7.85 13.42
N TYR A 460 -26.89 -7.68 14.43
CA TYR A 460 -27.33 -8.75 15.33
C TYR A 460 -28.84 -8.85 15.35
N GLU A 461 -29.33 -10.03 15.73
CA GLU A 461 -30.70 -10.16 16.21
C GLU A 461 -30.86 -9.35 17.51
N PRO A 462 -32.01 -8.69 17.75
CA PRO A 462 -32.20 -7.81 18.91
C PRO A 462 -31.91 -8.47 20.27
N SER A 463 -32.14 -9.78 20.40
CA SER A 463 -31.92 -10.54 21.63
C SER A 463 -30.46 -10.92 21.91
N ASP A 464 -29.60 -10.86 20.89
CA ASP A 464 -28.35 -11.63 20.87
C ASP A 464 -27.10 -10.74 21.03
N TRP A 465 -27.22 -9.44 20.74
CA TRP A 465 -26.07 -8.53 20.72
C TRP A 465 -25.34 -8.41 22.08
N GLN A 466 -26.05 -8.49 23.20
CA GLN A 466 -25.47 -8.36 24.55
C GLN A 466 -24.78 -9.62 25.05
N ARG A 467 -24.86 -10.74 24.31
CA ARG A 467 -24.44 -12.08 24.78
C ARG A 467 -23.28 -12.68 23.98
N ASN A 468 -22.52 -11.87 23.26
CA ASN A 468 -21.61 -12.36 22.21
C ASN A 468 -22.35 -13.29 21.22
N GLY A 469 -23.62 -12.97 20.93
CA GLY A 469 -24.43 -13.76 20.02
C GLY A 469 -23.89 -13.72 18.59
N LYS A 470 -24.38 -14.65 17.76
CA LYS A 470 -23.93 -14.77 16.37
C LYS A 470 -24.40 -13.55 15.56
N ALA A 471 -23.48 -12.88 14.88
CA ALA A 471 -23.83 -11.78 13.97
C ALA A 471 -24.61 -12.30 12.74
N ILE A 472 -25.64 -11.55 12.34
CA ILE A 472 -26.37 -11.72 11.08
C ILE A 472 -25.47 -11.34 9.90
N ASP A 473 -24.71 -10.25 10.02
CA ASP A 473 -23.71 -9.87 9.02
C ASP A 473 -22.67 -8.95 9.68
N GLN A 474 -21.46 -8.93 9.11
CA GLN A 474 -20.39 -8.04 9.53
C GLN A 474 -19.54 -7.64 8.35
N GLN A 475 -19.25 -6.34 8.26
CA GLN A 475 -18.34 -5.77 7.27
C GLN A 475 -17.34 -4.83 7.95
N PHE A 476 -16.14 -4.78 7.40
CA PHE A 476 -15.06 -3.89 7.84
C PHE A 476 -14.68 -2.93 6.73
N TYR A 477 -14.45 -1.67 7.09
CA TYR A 477 -14.04 -0.62 6.16
C TYR A 477 -12.78 0.06 6.70
N PRO A 478 -11.76 0.30 5.87
CA PRO A 478 -10.54 0.99 6.30
C PRO A 478 -10.85 2.44 6.70
N LEU A 479 -10.07 2.96 7.64
CA LEU A 479 -10.12 4.34 8.10
C LEU A 479 -8.69 4.81 8.40
N GLY A 480 -8.29 5.93 7.81
CA GLY A 480 -7.03 6.60 8.14
C GLY A 480 -7.29 8.08 8.36
N PHE A 481 -6.84 8.61 9.49
CA PHE A 481 -7.02 10.02 9.84
C PHE A 481 -5.95 10.87 9.18
N ARG A 482 -6.32 11.72 8.24
CA ARG A 482 -5.39 12.67 7.61
C ARG A 482 -6.10 13.92 7.10
N SER A 483 -5.39 15.04 7.10
CA SER A 483 -5.79 16.28 6.43
C SER A 483 -4.93 16.52 5.20
N LEU A 484 -5.54 17.02 4.12
CA LEU A 484 -4.87 17.35 2.87
C LEU A 484 -5.17 18.80 2.52
N ASN A 485 -4.15 19.56 2.15
CA ASN A 485 -4.29 20.91 1.61
C ASN A 485 -3.45 21.07 0.36
N PHE A 486 -4.10 21.31 -0.78
CA PHE A 486 -3.42 21.55 -2.06
C PHE A 486 -3.41 23.05 -2.35
N ASP A 487 -2.23 23.64 -2.39
CA ASP A 487 -2.00 25.06 -2.65
C ASP A 487 -1.24 25.25 -3.96
N SER A 488 -1.59 26.30 -4.72
CA SER A 488 -0.97 26.55 -6.03
C SER A 488 0.46 27.07 -5.94
N ARG A 489 0.91 27.55 -4.77
CA ARG A 489 2.24 28.15 -4.57
C ARG A 489 3.13 27.33 -3.64
N ASN A 490 2.54 26.78 -2.58
CA ASN A 490 3.24 26.08 -1.51
C ASN A 490 3.13 24.56 -1.61
N GLY A 491 2.52 24.04 -2.68
CA GLY A 491 2.45 22.61 -2.92
C GLY A 491 1.37 21.90 -2.09
N LEU A 492 1.64 20.64 -1.72
CA LEU A 492 0.76 19.83 -0.90
C LEU A 492 1.21 19.84 0.56
N SER A 493 0.28 20.06 1.47
CA SER A 493 0.46 19.76 2.89
C SER A 493 -0.38 18.55 3.30
N LEU A 494 0.26 17.60 3.98
CA LEU A 494 -0.36 16.45 4.63
C LEU A 494 -0.20 16.60 6.14
N ASN A 495 -1.29 16.60 6.90
CA ASN A 495 -1.24 16.76 8.36
C ASN A 495 -0.46 18.02 8.77
N ASP A 496 -0.74 19.14 8.10
CA ASP A 496 -0.11 20.47 8.27
C ASP A 496 1.39 20.53 7.95
N LYS A 497 1.96 19.49 7.32
CA LYS A 497 3.35 19.45 6.90
C LYS A 497 3.47 19.40 5.38
N HIS A 498 4.31 20.25 4.80
CA HIS A 498 4.61 20.22 3.38
C HIS A 498 5.20 18.87 2.98
N ILE A 499 4.71 18.31 1.87
CA ILE A 499 5.16 17.05 1.29
C ILE A 499 5.16 17.14 -0.24
N LYS A 500 6.28 16.75 -0.86
CA LYS A 500 6.39 16.61 -2.31
C LYS A 500 5.88 15.23 -2.73
N LEU A 501 5.06 15.17 -3.78
CA LEU A 501 4.61 13.91 -4.38
C LEU A 501 5.75 13.27 -5.19
N LYS A 502 6.39 12.25 -4.61
CA LYS A 502 7.45 11.43 -5.18
C LYS A 502 6.83 10.19 -5.80
N GLY A 503 6.38 10.32 -7.04
CA GLY A 503 5.45 9.37 -7.65
C GLY A 503 6.00 8.53 -8.78
N VAL A 504 5.31 7.42 -9.02
CA VAL A 504 5.40 6.59 -10.23
C VAL A 504 4.00 6.31 -10.77
N ASN A 505 3.90 6.14 -12.08
CA ASN A 505 2.74 5.50 -12.71
C ASN A 505 2.89 3.97 -12.60
N LEU A 506 1.76 3.26 -12.59
CA LEU A 506 1.73 1.80 -12.52
C LEU A 506 0.77 1.20 -13.55
N HIS A 507 1.30 0.42 -14.49
CA HIS A 507 0.49 -0.54 -15.25
C HIS A 507 0.34 -1.87 -14.51
N GLN A 508 -0.73 -2.62 -14.80
CA GLN A 508 -1.10 -3.85 -14.07
C GLN A 508 -0.54 -5.13 -14.69
N ASP A 509 0.38 -5.05 -15.64
CA ASP A 509 0.87 -6.18 -16.42
C ASP A 509 2.26 -6.67 -15.98
N PHE A 510 2.51 -7.96 -16.20
CA PHE A 510 3.78 -8.62 -15.92
C PHE A 510 4.16 -9.56 -17.07
N MET A 511 5.47 -9.69 -17.33
CA MET A 511 5.99 -10.54 -18.41
C MET A 511 5.45 -11.97 -18.33
N HIS A 512 4.94 -12.50 -19.45
CA HIS A 512 4.29 -13.82 -19.55
C HIS A 512 3.02 -14.03 -18.71
N LYS A 513 2.49 -12.98 -18.07
CA LYS A 513 1.17 -13.01 -17.40
C LYS A 513 0.20 -12.00 -17.99
N SER A 514 0.70 -10.97 -18.69
CA SER A 514 -0.09 -9.81 -19.09
C SER A 514 -0.88 -9.31 -17.86
N TRP A 515 -2.19 -9.07 -17.95
CA TRP A 515 -3.01 -8.63 -16.81
C TRP A 515 -3.40 -9.74 -15.82
N ALA A 516 -3.11 -11.00 -16.12
CA ALA A 516 -3.40 -12.14 -15.23
C ALA A 516 -2.34 -12.29 -14.13
N VAL A 517 -2.01 -11.18 -13.47
CA VAL A 517 -1.00 -11.13 -12.40
C VAL A 517 -1.62 -11.66 -11.11
N ASP A 518 -0.90 -12.49 -10.35
CA ASP A 518 -1.34 -13.01 -9.05
C ASP A 518 -1.10 -12.00 -7.90
N SER A 519 -1.54 -12.31 -6.68
CA SER A 519 -1.40 -11.40 -5.54
C SER A 519 0.03 -11.28 -5.01
N ALA A 520 0.85 -12.32 -5.14
CA ALA A 520 2.24 -12.28 -4.68
C ALA A 520 3.06 -11.30 -5.53
N GLN A 521 2.90 -11.35 -6.86
CA GLN A 521 3.56 -10.41 -7.75
C GLN A 521 3.06 -8.97 -7.53
N LYS A 522 1.75 -8.75 -7.33
CA LYS A 522 1.24 -7.41 -6.98
C LYS A 522 1.88 -6.87 -5.71
N ARG A 523 2.04 -7.71 -4.67
CA ARG A 523 2.71 -7.32 -3.43
C ARG A 523 4.16 -6.91 -3.67
N GLU A 524 4.92 -7.71 -4.41
CA GLU A 524 6.32 -7.39 -4.70
C GLU A 524 6.45 -6.12 -5.56
N ASP A 525 5.58 -5.91 -6.55
CA ASP A 525 5.56 -4.67 -7.35
C ASP A 525 5.38 -3.44 -6.44
N MET A 526 4.41 -3.48 -5.51
CA MET A 526 4.20 -2.36 -4.57
C MET A 526 5.37 -2.17 -3.59
N LEU A 527 6.03 -3.26 -3.18
CA LEU A 527 7.23 -3.17 -2.35
C LEU A 527 8.42 -2.59 -3.12
N HIS A 528 8.59 -2.89 -4.40
CA HIS A 528 9.62 -2.25 -5.23
C HIS A 528 9.42 -0.74 -5.31
N ILE A 529 8.18 -0.29 -5.48
CA ILE A 529 7.80 1.13 -5.46
C ILE A 529 8.19 1.77 -4.12
N LYS A 530 7.78 1.15 -3.01
CA LYS A 530 8.06 1.68 -1.67
C LYS A 530 9.56 1.69 -1.34
N ARG A 531 10.30 0.63 -1.69
CA ARG A 531 11.76 0.50 -1.52
C ARG A 531 12.54 1.53 -2.34
N MET A 532 11.99 2.01 -3.46
CA MET A 532 12.59 3.10 -4.24
C MET A 532 12.47 4.46 -3.51
N GLY A 533 11.64 4.55 -2.46
CA GLY A 533 11.38 5.79 -1.73
C GLY A 533 10.17 6.58 -2.23
N ALA A 534 9.36 6.01 -3.13
CA ALA A 534 8.12 6.64 -3.56
C ALA A 534 7.12 6.74 -2.39
N ASN A 535 6.39 7.86 -2.33
CA ASN A 535 5.30 8.10 -1.37
C ASN A 535 3.93 8.21 -2.05
N TYR A 536 3.91 8.07 -3.38
CA TYR A 536 2.77 8.35 -4.23
C TYR A 536 2.76 7.42 -5.45
N VAL A 537 1.58 6.98 -5.88
CA VAL A 537 1.38 6.16 -7.07
C VAL A 537 0.18 6.67 -7.85
N ARG A 538 0.37 6.91 -9.15
CA ARG A 538 -0.73 7.09 -10.09
C ARG A 538 -1.11 5.73 -10.65
N LEU A 539 -2.28 5.25 -10.25
CA LEU A 539 -2.88 4.00 -10.71
C LEU A 539 -3.56 4.24 -12.06
N SER A 540 -2.72 4.48 -13.07
CA SER A 540 -3.11 4.75 -14.45
C SER A 540 -3.25 3.45 -15.27
N HIS A 541 -3.98 3.43 -16.38
CA HIS A 541 -4.99 4.41 -16.80
C HIS A 541 -6.40 3.90 -16.49
N TYR A 542 -6.56 3.22 -15.36
CA TYR A 542 -7.79 2.50 -15.02
C TYR A 542 -7.79 2.08 -13.55
N PRO A 543 -8.96 1.77 -12.96
CA PRO A 543 -9.03 1.22 -11.61
C PRO A 543 -8.22 -0.07 -11.47
N HIS A 544 -7.29 -0.09 -10.53
CA HIS A 544 -6.46 -1.25 -10.22
C HIS A 544 -7.19 -2.26 -9.32
N HIS A 545 -6.53 -3.38 -9.02
CA HIS A 545 -7.09 -4.46 -8.20
C HIS A 545 -7.35 -4.00 -6.74
N PRO A 546 -8.44 -4.40 -6.06
CA PRO A 546 -8.72 -4.01 -4.67
C PRO A 546 -7.57 -4.31 -3.69
N TYR A 547 -6.85 -5.42 -3.91
CA TYR A 547 -5.65 -5.77 -3.14
C TYR A 547 -4.54 -4.71 -3.26
N VAL A 548 -4.36 -4.06 -4.43
CA VAL A 548 -3.40 -2.96 -4.60
C VAL A 548 -3.79 -1.77 -3.73
N MET A 549 -5.09 -1.47 -3.62
CA MET A 549 -5.58 -0.40 -2.74
C MET A 549 -5.25 -0.69 -1.26
N HIS A 550 -5.44 -1.95 -0.82
CA HIS A 550 -5.07 -2.37 0.53
C HIS A 550 -3.57 -2.29 0.79
N LEU A 551 -2.76 -2.63 -0.21
CA LEU A 551 -1.30 -2.48 -0.14
C LEU A 551 -0.93 -1.01 0.01
N CYS A 552 -1.48 -0.11 -0.80
CA CYS A 552 -1.19 1.32 -0.70
C CYS A 552 -1.56 1.92 0.66
N ASP A 553 -2.73 1.56 1.21
CA ASP A 553 -3.13 1.97 2.55
C ASP A 553 -2.12 1.52 3.61
N SER A 554 -1.68 0.26 3.54
CA SER A 554 -0.81 -0.37 4.53
C SER A 554 0.66 0.06 4.40
N LEU A 555 1.12 0.28 3.16
CA LEU A 555 2.49 0.69 2.85
C LEU A 555 2.70 2.20 2.99
N GLY A 556 1.63 2.98 3.19
CA GLY A 556 1.72 4.44 3.17
C GLY A 556 2.12 4.94 1.78
N LEU A 557 1.33 4.61 0.76
CA LEU A 557 1.47 5.13 -0.59
C LEU A 557 0.20 5.91 -0.94
N MET A 558 0.32 7.21 -1.16
CA MET A 558 -0.80 8.03 -1.62
C MET A 558 -1.18 7.67 -3.06
N ILE A 559 -2.45 7.84 -3.43
CA ILE A 559 -2.99 7.38 -4.72
C ILE A 559 -3.70 8.51 -5.47
N TRP A 560 -3.40 8.59 -6.78
CA TRP A 560 -4.32 9.06 -7.81
C TRP A 560 -4.88 7.81 -8.52
N SER A 561 -6.20 7.58 -8.43
CA SER A 561 -6.91 6.51 -9.15
C SER A 561 -7.80 7.11 -10.25
N GLU A 562 -7.81 6.52 -11.45
CA GLU A 562 -8.50 7.10 -12.62
C GLU A 562 -9.30 6.09 -13.43
N ILE A 563 -10.26 6.60 -14.22
CA ILE A 563 -11.02 5.83 -15.21
C ILE A 563 -10.33 5.84 -16.59
N PRO A 564 -10.60 4.86 -17.48
CA PRO A 564 -9.91 4.74 -18.77
C PRO A 564 -10.47 5.65 -19.88
N VAL A 565 -10.72 6.92 -19.57
CA VAL A 565 -10.97 7.94 -20.59
C VAL A 565 -9.61 8.41 -21.11
N VAL A 566 -9.17 7.82 -22.22
CA VAL A 566 -7.81 8.01 -22.76
C VAL A 566 -7.84 8.33 -24.24
N ASN A 567 -7.00 9.28 -24.68
CA ASN A 567 -6.69 9.66 -26.07
C ASN A 567 -7.83 10.22 -26.93
N THR A 568 -8.97 9.54 -26.99
CA THR A 568 -10.12 9.94 -27.81
C THR A 568 -11.41 9.86 -27.00
N ILE A 569 -12.47 10.47 -27.55
CA ILE A 569 -13.78 10.53 -26.92
C ILE A 569 -14.86 9.98 -27.86
N GLY A 570 -15.91 9.43 -27.26
CA GLY A 570 -17.14 9.07 -27.97
C GLY A 570 -18.19 10.17 -27.87
N ARG A 571 -19.46 9.78 -27.98
CA ARG A 571 -20.62 10.67 -27.88
C ARG A 571 -21.42 10.41 -26.60
N GLU A 572 -22.73 10.57 -26.61
CA GLU A 572 -23.58 10.49 -25.41
C GLU A 572 -23.41 9.16 -24.65
N LYS A 573 -23.45 8.03 -25.37
CA LYS A 573 -23.36 6.72 -24.72
C LYS A 573 -21.99 6.45 -24.10
N TYR A 574 -20.93 6.99 -24.71
CA TYR A 574 -19.59 6.99 -24.14
C TYR A 574 -19.53 7.78 -22.83
N ILE A 575 -20.15 8.96 -22.78
CA ILE A 575 -20.22 9.77 -21.55
C ILE A 575 -20.98 9.02 -20.45
N GLU A 576 -22.12 8.39 -20.78
CA GLU A 576 -22.85 7.56 -19.81
C GLU A 576 -22.00 6.43 -19.23
N ASN A 577 -21.26 5.72 -20.08
CA ASN A 577 -20.39 4.63 -19.66
C ASN A 577 -19.20 5.16 -18.84
N ALA A 578 -18.59 6.30 -19.19
CA ALA A 578 -17.52 6.93 -18.42
C ALA A 578 -18.00 7.35 -17.02
N VAL A 579 -19.18 7.97 -16.92
CA VAL A 579 -19.81 8.35 -15.64
C VAL A 579 -20.11 7.11 -14.79
N LYS A 580 -20.61 6.03 -15.41
CA LYS A 580 -20.85 4.74 -14.75
C LYS A 580 -19.55 4.16 -14.18
N MET A 581 -18.47 4.14 -14.96
CA MET A 581 -17.16 3.65 -14.50
C MET A 581 -16.62 4.49 -13.33
N MET A 582 -16.85 5.80 -13.34
CA MET A 582 -16.48 6.69 -12.24
C MET A 582 -17.28 6.40 -10.97
N GLU A 583 -18.58 6.17 -11.11
CA GLU A 583 -19.44 5.75 -10.00
C GLU A 583 -18.96 4.41 -9.41
N GLU A 584 -18.69 3.41 -10.25
CA GLU A 584 -18.21 2.10 -9.82
C GLU A 584 -16.84 2.19 -9.12
N LEU A 585 -15.91 2.99 -9.64
CA LEU A 585 -14.62 3.25 -9.01
C LEU A 585 -14.79 3.84 -7.61
N ILE A 586 -15.54 4.95 -7.49
CA ILE A 586 -15.67 5.63 -6.19
C ILE A 586 -16.46 4.75 -5.21
N LEU A 587 -17.56 4.11 -5.61
CA LEU A 587 -18.32 3.24 -4.71
C LEU A 587 -17.44 2.13 -4.12
N ARG A 588 -16.55 1.54 -4.93
CA ARG A 588 -15.63 0.50 -4.48
C ARG A 588 -14.58 1.04 -3.51
N ASP A 589 -14.01 2.20 -3.81
CA ASP A 589 -12.73 2.63 -3.24
C ASP A 589 -12.80 3.84 -2.28
N ILE A 590 -13.96 4.47 -2.08
CA ILE A 590 -14.13 5.73 -1.32
C ILE A 590 -13.51 5.71 0.09
N ASN A 591 -13.45 4.54 0.73
CA ASN A 591 -12.99 4.39 2.10
C ASN A 591 -11.46 4.28 2.22
N HIS A 592 -10.71 4.18 1.11
CA HIS A 592 -9.25 4.07 1.15
C HIS A 592 -8.60 5.40 1.56
N PRO A 593 -7.92 5.49 2.74
CA PRO A 593 -7.26 6.72 3.16
C PRO A 593 -6.14 7.15 2.23
N SER A 594 -5.51 6.19 1.54
CA SER A 594 -4.44 6.43 0.56
C SER A 594 -4.88 7.25 -0.65
N ILE A 595 -6.15 7.22 -1.04
CA ILE A 595 -6.63 8.03 -2.17
C ILE A 595 -6.66 9.48 -1.76
N ILE A 596 -5.93 10.31 -2.52
CA ILE A 596 -5.86 11.75 -2.32
C ILE A 596 -6.49 12.54 -3.47
N MET A 597 -6.75 11.91 -4.63
CA MET A 597 -7.41 12.55 -5.76
C MET A 597 -8.02 11.53 -6.74
N TRP A 598 -9.05 11.97 -7.46
CA TRP A 598 -9.77 11.17 -8.46
C TRP A 598 -9.50 11.64 -9.88
N GLY A 599 -9.00 10.75 -10.74
CA GLY A 599 -8.66 11.05 -12.12
C GLY A 599 -9.84 10.90 -13.08
N VAL A 600 -10.09 11.93 -13.87
CA VAL A 600 -11.20 11.96 -14.84
C VAL A 600 -10.82 11.47 -16.24
N GLY A 601 -9.52 11.45 -16.57
CA GLY A 601 -9.00 10.93 -17.84
C GLY A 601 -7.58 11.44 -18.16
N ASN A 602 -7.05 10.95 -19.29
CA ASN A 602 -5.69 11.19 -19.78
C ASN A 602 -5.62 11.51 -21.29
N GLU A 603 -5.07 12.66 -21.67
CA GLU A 603 -4.76 13.06 -23.06
C GLU A 603 -5.90 12.96 -24.07
N TYR A 604 -7.14 13.11 -23.61
CA TYR A 604 -8.35 12.95 -24.42
C TYR A 604 -8.87 14.27 -25.00
N TYR A 605 -8.03 15.31 -25.02
CA TYR A 605 -8.29 16.59 -25.68
C TYR A 605 -7.06 16.95 -26.52
N ARG A 606 -7.09 16.66 -27.82
CA ARG A 606 -5.88 16.71 -28.67
C ARG A 606 -5.99 17.81 -29.73
N ASN A 607 -4.84 18.31 -30.14
CA ASN A 607 -4.70 19.44 -31.05
C ASN A 607 -5.24 19.21 -32.48
N PHE A 608 -5.46 17.96 -32.86
CA PHE A 608 -6.02 17.57 -34.16
C PHE A 608 -7.53 17.30 -34.10
N PHE A 609 -8.19 17.57 -32.97
CA PHE A 609 -9.63 17.34 -32.82
C PHE A 609 -10.45 18.32 -33.64
N THR A 610 -11.59 17.84 -34.14
CA THR A 610 -12.61 18.73 -34.69
C THR A 610 -13.21 19.60 -33.58
N LYS A 611 -13.88 20.71 -33.94
CA LYS A 611 -14.61 21.52 -32.96
C LYS A 611 -15.64 20.69 -32.19
N GLU A 612 -16.30 19.76 -32.86
CA GLU A 612 -17.28 18.88 -32.21
C GLU A 612 -16.60 17.97 -31.18
N ASP A 613 -15.48 17.33 -31.54
CA ASP A 613 -14.76 16.45 -30.62
C ASP A 613 -14.24 17.20 -29.39
N ALA A 614 -13.77 18.43 -29.57
CA ALA A 614 -13.39 19.31 -28.47
C ALA A 614 -14.57 19.60 -27.51
N GLU A 615 -15.76 19.86 -28.04
CA GLU A 615 -16.96 20.09 -27.20
C GLU A 615 -17.39 18.82 -26.45
N TYR A 616 -17.29 17.63 -27.06
CA TYR A 616 -17.56 16.37 -26.35
C TYR A 616 -16.50 16.05 -25.29
N ALA A 617 -15.24 16.40 -25.54
CA ALA A 617 -14.19 16.27 -24.55
C ALA A 617 -14.47 17.17 -23.33
N LEU A 618 -14.94 18.41 -23.51
CA LEU A 618 -15.40 19.25 -22.40
C LEU A 618 -16.60 18.64 -21.67
N LYS A 619 -17.60 18.13 -22.40
CA LYS A 619 -18.79 17.48 -21.81
C LYS A 619 -18.43 16.26 -20.96
N VAL A 620 -17.55 15.37 -21.44
CA VAL A 620 -17.15 14.18 -20.67
C VAL A 620 -16.38 14.56 -19.42
N THR A 621 -15.43 15.52 -19.49
CA THR A 621 -14.70 16.02 -18.32
C THR A 621 -15.66 16.57 -17.27
N GLN A 622 -16.59 17.43 -17.68
CA GLN A 622 -17.57 18.03 -16.77
C GLN A 622 -18.46 16.97 -16.13
N ALA A 623 -18.98 16.03 -16.91
CA ALA A 623 -19.87 14.99 -16.41
C ALA A 623 -19.18 14.07 -15.39
N VAL A 624 -17.95 13.63 -15.70
CA VAL A 624 -17.16 12.75 -14.83
C VAL A 624 -16.70 13.50 -13.57
N ALA A 625 -16.15 14.72 -13.70
CA ALA A 625 -15.71 15.53 -12.56
C ALA A 625 -16.87 15.86 -11.62
N LYS A 626 -18.04 16.22 -12.18
CA LYS A 626 -19.26 16.45 -11.41
C LYS A 626 -19.68 15.20 -10.65
N LYS A 627 -19.72 14.03 -11.31
CA LYS A 627 -20.05 12.76 -10.64
C LYS A 627 -19.09 12.47 -9.49
N ALA A 628 -17.79 12.70 -9.70
CA ALA A 628 -16.78 12.53 -8.66
C ALA A 628 -17.09 13.37 -7.41
N LYS A 629 -17.35 14.66 -7.61
CA LYS A 629 -17.65 15.61 -6.53
C LYS A 629 -18.96 15.34 -5.81
N GLU A 630 -19.99 14.89 -6.54
CA GLU A 630 -21.27 14.48 -5.94
C GLU A 630 -21.09 13.30 -4.97
N MET A 631 -20.16 12.40 -5.28
CA MET A 631 -19.95 11.17 -4.50
C MET A 631 -18.92 11.33 -3.38
N ASP A 632 -17.89 12.14 -3.61
CA ASP A 632 -16.81 12.40 -2.67
C ASP A 632 -16.39 13.89 -2.70
N PRO A 633 -17.03 14.74 -1.88
CA PRO A 633 -16.73 16.17 -1.87
C PRO A 633 -15.38 16.50 -1.21
N TYR A 634 -14.76 15.56 -0.49
CA TYR A 634 -13.56 15.81 0.31
C TYR A 634 -12.25 15.55 -0.45
N ARG A 635 -12.31 14.96 -1.65
CA ARG A 635 -11.13 14.73 -2.49
C ARG A 635 -11.19 15.57 -3.78
N PRO A 636 -10.06 16.13 -4.23
CA PRO A 636 -9.97 16.82 -5.51
C PRO A 636 -10.13 15.86 -6.69
N THR A 637 -10.58 16.44 -7.80
CA THR A 637 -10.55 15.86 -9.14
C THR A 637 -9.28 16.33 -9.86
N VAL A 638 -8.75 15.47 -10.72
CA VAL A 638 -7.55 15.75 -11.52
C VAL A 638 -7.72 15.16 -12.92
N GLN A 639 -7.08 15.76 -13.90
CA GLN A 639 -6.90 15.20 -15.24
C GLN A 639 -5.44 15.28 -15.66
N ALA A 640 -5.04 14.44 -16.60
CA ALA A 640 -3.73 14.49 -17.23
C ALA A 640 -3.87 14.98 -18.68
N GLN A 641 -3.17 16.05 -19.05
CA GLN A 641 -3.12 16.56 -20.43
C GLN A 641 -1.68 16.90 -20.82
N ASN A 642 -1.35 16.73 -22.10
CA ASN A 642 -0.11 17.20 -22.71
C ASN A 642 -0.28 18.66 -23.17
N ASP A 643 0.50 19.12 -24.16
CA ASP A 643 0.32 20.44 -24.75
C ASP A 643 -0.98 20.59 -25.55
N LEU A 644 -1.74 21.63 -25.21
CA LEU A 644 -3.05 21.92 -25.77
C LEU A 644 -3.02 23.25 -26.54
N ILE A 645 -3.69 23.31 -27.68
CA ILE A 645 -4.00 24.56 -28.39
C ILE A 645 -5.11 25.32 -27.67
N ASP A 646 -6.04 24.61 -27.02
CA ASP A 646 -7.17 25.17 -26.28
C ASP A 646 -7.16 24.66 -24.82
N GLU A 647 -6.98 25.59 -23.89
CA GLU A 647 -6.83 25.32 -22.46
C GLU A 647 -8.16 25.27 -21.69
N ARG A 648 -9.32 25.45 -22.35
CA ARG A 648 -10.66 25.46 -21.71
C ARG A 648 -10.94 24.21 -20.87
N ILE A 649 -10.30 23.08 -21.20
CA ILE A 649 -10.49 21.83 -20.48
C ILE A 649 -9.78 21.82 -19.11
N LEU A 650 -8.62 22.47 -18.98
CA LEU A 650 -7.77 22.41 -17.79
C LEU A 650 -8.44 22.89 -16.49
N PRO A 651 -9.21 24.00 -16.47
CA PRO A 651 -9.87 24.47 -15.25
C PRO A 651 -11.13 23.68 -14.85
N LEU A 652 -11.49 22.61 -15.57
CA LEU A 652 -12.65 21.77 -15.23
C LEU A 652 -12.39 20.78 -14.08
N THR A 653 -11.13 20.65 -13.64
CA THR A 653 -10.71 19.83 -12.50
C THR A 653 -9.98 20.69 -11.47
N ASP A 654 -9.91 20.24 -10.22
CA ASP A 654 -9.30 21.02 -9.13
C ASP A 654 -7.77 21.12 -9.23
N ILE A 655 -7.14 20.13 -9.88
CA ILE A 655 -5.70 19.98 -10.11
C ILE A 655 -5.46 19.78 -11.61
N GLN A 656 -4.39 20.40 -12.12
CA GLN A 656 -3.96 20.36 -13.51
C GLN A 656 -2.75 19.43 -13.64
N GLY A 657 -3.00 18.17 -14.03
CA GLY A 657 -1.95 17.20 -14.35
C GLY A 657 -1.40 17.45 -15.76
N ARG A 658 -0.08 17.59 -15.88
CA ARG A 658 0.62 17.78 -17.15
C ARG A 658 1.53 16.58 -17.48
N ASN A 659 1.27 15.94 -18.60
CA ASN A 659 2.19 14.95 -19.19
C ASN A 659 3.28 15.71 -19.96
N ARG A 660 4.54 15.62 -19.54
CA ARG A 660 5.68 16.40 -20.06
C ARG A 660 6.85 15.50 -20.46
N TYR A 661 7.26 15.56 -21.72
CA TYR A 661 8.30 14.72 -22.31
C TYR A 661 9.44 15.55 -22.95
N PHE A 662 9.76 16.70 -22.36
CA PHE A 662 10.92 17.53 -22.66
C PHE A 662 12.22 16.72 -22.68
N GLY A 663 12.96 16.79 -23.80
CA GLY A 663 14.13 15.95 -24.04
C GLY A 663 13.78 14.51 -24.42
N TRP A 664 12.56 14.22 -24.83
CA TRP A 664 12.23 12.96 -25.48
C TRP A 664 11.38 13.19 -26.71
N TYR A 665 10.17 13.72 -26.57
CA TYR A 665 9.28 14.02 -27.71
C TYR A 665 9.17 15.51 -28.02
N GLU A 666 9.65 16.37 -27.13
CA GLU A 666 9.56 17.82 -27.26
C GLU A 666 10.83 18.48 -26.69
N LYS A 667 11.27 19.59 -27.29
CA LYS A 667 12.42 20.43 -26.88
C LYS A 667 13.60 19.64 -26.27
N THR A 668 14.26 20.17 -25.23
CA THR A 668 15.32 19.51 -24.46
C THR A 668 14.91 19.34 -23.00
N TYR A 669 15.47 18.36 -22.28
CA TYR A 669 15.11 18.14 -20.86
C TYR A 669 15.51 19.30 -19.94
N ASN A 670 16.40 20.20 -20.40
CA ASN A 670 16.78 21.41 -19.67
C ASN A 670 15.73 22.51 -19.77
N ASP A 671 14.82 22.45 -20.76
CA ASP A 671 13.77 23.44 -20.94
C ASP A 671 12.62 23.25 -19.92
N PHE A 672 12.47 22.04 -19.38
CA PHE A 672 11.37 21.68 -18.47
C PHE A 672 11.17 22.67 -17.31
N ASP A 673 12.24 23.09 -16.64
CA ASP A 673 12.15 24.01 -15.49
C ASP A 673 11.64 25.39 -15.90
N HIS A 674 12.14 25.92 -17.00
CA HIS A 674 11.70 27.21 -17.54
C HIS A 674 10.22 27.16 -17.95
N GLU A 675 9.81 26.10 -18.63
CA GLU A 675 8.45 25.94 -19.14
C GLU A 675 7.42 25.81 -18.03
N MET A 676 7.73 25.03 -16.97
CA MET A 676 6.84 24.92 -15.80
C MET A 676 6.71 26.25 -15.05
N LYS A 677 7.78 27.05 -14.98
CA LYS A 677 7.76 28.39 -14.36
C LYS A 677 6.91 29.38 -15.17
N GLU A 678 7.04 29.38 -16.50
CA GLU A 678 6.20 30.23 -17.35
C GLU A 678 4.73 29.80 -17.31
N GLU A 679 4.43 28.50 -17.26
CA GLU A 679 3.06 28.00 -17.07
C GLU A 679 2.46 28.47 -15.74
N HIS A 680 3.20 28.35 -14.63
CA HIS A 680 2.74 28.84 -13.33
C HIS A 680 2.57 30.37 -13.30
N LYS A 681 3.45 31.12 -13.96
CA LYS A 681 3.33 32.58 -14.07
C LYS A 681 2.09 33.00 -14.87
N LYS A 682 1.76 32.25 -15.92
CA LYS A 682 0.55 32.47 -16.72
C LYS A 682 -0.72 32.09 -15.92
N HIS A 683 -0.63 31.06 -15.09
CA HIS A 683 -1.75 30.54 -14.29
C HIS A 683 -1.39 30.33 -12.81
N PRO A 684 -1.25 31.41 -12.03
CA PRO A 684 -0.75 31.33 -10.64
C PRO A 684 -1.69 30.63 -9.66
N ASP A 685 -2.95 30.43 -10.04
CA ASP A 685 -3.98 29.78 -9.23
C ASP A 685 -4.14 28.29 -9.56
N TRP A 686 -3.46 27.80 -10.60
CA TRP A 686 -3.49 26.39 -10.98
C TRP A 686 -2.62 25.56 -10.05
N LYS A 687 -3.14 24.39 -9.67
CA LYS A 687 -2.41 23.42 -8.85
C LYS A 687 -1.74 22.45 -9.80
N LEU A 688 -0.47 22.70 -10.12
CA LEU A 688 0.25 21.97 -11.15
C LEU A 688 0.84 20.67 -10.60
N LEU A 689 0.61 19.58 -11.33
CA LEU A 689 1.17 18.26 -11.06
C LEU A 689 1.75 17.70 -12.35
N VAL A 690 2.95 17.11 -12.31
CA VAL A 690 3.52 16.44 -13.49
C VAL A 690 2.98 15.01 -13.53
N SER A 691 1.98 14.73 -14.35
CA SER A 691 1.27 13.45 -14.35
C SER A 691 2.04 12.33 -15.07
N GLU A 692 2.93 12.69 -16.00
CA GLU A 692 3.87 11.78 -16.67
C GLU A 692 5.15 12.52 -17.05
N TYR A 693 6.28 11.85 -16.87
CA TYR A 693 7.56 12.22 -17.48
C TYR A 693 8.48 11.00 -17.52
N GLY A 694 9.34 10.92 -18.54
CA GLY A 694 10.35 9.88 -18.64
C GLY A 694 10.88 9.69 -20.05
N ALA A 695 11.94 8.89 -20.18
CA ALA A 695 12.52 8.49 -21.45
C ALA A 695 12.76 6.99 -21.48
N GLU A 696 12.86 6.43 -22.68
CA GLU A 696 13.14 5.00 -22.82
C GLU A 696 14.59 4.71 -22.44
N GLY A 697 14.78 3.61 -21.72
CA GLY A 697 16.10 3.09 -21.35
C GLY A 697 16.12 1.57 -21.53
N LYS A 698 17.00 1.09 -22.41
CA LYS A 698 17.23 -0.35 -22.61
C LYS A 698 18.19 -0.86 -21.55
N TYR A 699 17.73 -1.87 -20.80
CA TYR A 699 18.52 -2.51 -19.75
C TYR A 699 19.89 -2.97 -20.26
N GLY A 700 20.97 -2.55 -19.61
CA GLY A 700 22.35 -2.89 -19.98
C GLY A 700 22.93 -2.10 -21.14
N TYR A 701 22.18 -1.16 -21.74
CA TYR A 701 22.68 -0.33 -22.83
C TYR A 701 23.13 1.03 -22.30
N HIS A 702 24.42 1.31 -22.43
CA HIS A 702 25.05 2.53 -21.94
C HIS A 702 25.96 3.12 -23.01
N VAL A 703 25.99 4.45 -23.06
CA VAL A 703 26.93 5.20 -23.88
C VAL A 703 27.65 6.23 -23.00
N ASN A 704 28.86 6.60 -23.41
CA ASN A 704 29.64 7.63 -22.72
C ASN A 704 29.05 9.04 -22.93
N ASN A 705 28.50 9.29 -24.13
CA ASN A 705 27.91 10.57 -24.53
C ASN A 705 26.45 10.33 -24.92
N PRO A 706 25.50 10.46 -23.98
CA PRO A 706 24.10 10.17 -24.25
C PRO A 706 23.50 11.18 -25.24
N ALA A 707 22.70 10.69 -26.17
CA ALA A 707 22.01 11.47 -27.19
C ALA A 707 20.51 11.16 -27.22
N LEU A 708 19.72 12.11 -27.73
CA LEU A 708 18.27 11.94 -27.88
C LEU A 708 17.97 10.67 -28.70
N PHE A 709 17.02 9.86 -28.24
CA PHE A 709 16.64 8.58 -28.85
C PHE A 709 17.75 7.53 -28.98
N ASP A 710 18.83 7.60 -28.20
CA ASP A 710 19.79 6.48 -28.15
C ASP A 710 19.27 5.26 -27.36
N HIS A 711 18.21 5.43 -26.56
CA HIS A 711 17.63 4.43 -25.64
C HIS A 711 18.61 3.90 -24.57
N SER A 712 19.67 4.66 -24.24
CA SER A 712 20.61 4.30 -23.19
C SER A 712 20.06 4.58 -21.80
N GLU A 713 20.41 3.72 -20.84
CA GLU A 713 20.17 4.02 -19.42
C GLU A 713 20.89 5.32 -19.00
N THR A 714 22.00 5.67 -19.66
CA THR A 714 22.73 6.93 -19.43
C THR A 714 21.86 8.14 -19.76
N TYR A 715 21.17 8.14 -20.90
CA TYR A 715 20.24 9.21 -21.27
C TYR A 715 19.05 9.26 -20.31
N GLN A 716 18.48 8.09 -19.98
CA GLN A 716 17.38 7.99 -19.04
C GLN A 716 17.73 8.64 -17.68
N VAL A 717 18.88 8.31 -17.10
CA VAL A 717 19.34 8.93 -15.83
C VAL A 717 19.50 10.44 -15.95
N ALA A 718 20.08 10.94 -17.06
CA ALA A 718 20.32 12.37 -17.26
C ALA A 718 18.99 13.17 -17.31
N LEU A 719 18.01 12.66 -18.07
CA LEU A 719 16.68 13.28 -18.17
C LEU A 719 15.96 13.26 -16.81
N HIS A 720 15.90 12.10 -16.15
CA HIS A 720 15.21 11.97 -14.86
C HIS A 720 15.83 12.89 -13.78
N ARG A 721 17.15 13.11 -13.83
CA ARG A 721 17.84 14.05 -12.95
C ARG A 721 17.41 15.51 -13.18
N ALA A 722 17.30 15.94 -14.43
CA ALA A 722 16.85 17.30 -14.75
C ALA A 722 15.41 17.55 -14.24
N TYR A 723 14.52 16.61 -14.50
CA TYR A 723 13.13 16.67 -14.06
C TYR A 723 12.98 16.68 -12.54
N TRP A 724 13.65 15.74 -11.85
CA TRP A 724 13.56 15.67 -10.40
C TRP A 724 14.10 16.93 -9.72
N ASN A 725 15.23 17.46 -10.19
CA ASN A 725 15.78 18.71 -9.64
C ASN A 725 14.77 19.86 -9.77
N SER A 726 14.15 20.04 -10.94
CA SER A 726 13.15 21.09 -11.12
C SER A 726 11.92 20.89 -10.20
N MET A 727 11.34 19.69 -10.14
CA MET A 727 10.17 19.44 -9.27
C MET A 727 10.50 19.55 -7.78
N ARG A 728 11.70 19.14 -7.36
CA ARG A 728 12.19 19.26 -5.98
C ARG A 728 12.34 20.72 -5.58
N ASP A 729 12.88 21.55 -6.48
CA ASP A 729 13.31 22.93 -6.17
C ASP A 729 12.19 23.97 -6.37
N ASN A 730 11.03 23.58 -6.92
CA ASN A 730 9.87 24.46 -7.14
C ASN A 730 8.65 23.99 -6.34
N ASP A 731 8.24 24.75 -5.31
CA ASP A 731 7.13 24.40 -4.42
C ASP A 731 5.74 24.48 -5.06
N PHE A 732 5.56 25.33 -6.07
CA PHE A 732 4.30 25.41 -6.83
C PHE A 732 3.99 24.15 -7.65
N ILE A 733 4.98 23.27 -7.85
CA ILE A 733 4.79 21.94 -8.43
C ILE A 733 4.49 20.97 -7.29
N LEU A 734 3.28 20.40 -7.27
CA LEU A 734 2.85 19.43 -6.24
C LEU A 734 3.78 18.20 -6.15
N GLY A 735 4.42 17.87 -7.27
CA GLY A 735 5.38 16.79 -7.45
C GLY A 735 5.19 16.18 -8.84
N GLY A 736 5.45 14.89 -8.98
CA GLY A 736 5.22 14.22 -10.24
C GLY A 736 5.27 12.71 -10.19
N THR A 737 4.77 12.10 -11.27
CA THR A 737 4.69 10.66 -11.46
C THR A 737 5.52 10.23 -12.66
N ILE A 738 6.59 9.49 -12.39
CA ILE A 738 7.45 8.88 -13.40
C ILE A 738 6.58 8.01 -14.32
N TRP A 739 6.71 8.18 -15.64
CA TRP A 739 6.19 7.25 -16.63
C TRP A 739 7.33 6.34 -17.06
N ASN A 740 7.44 5.10 -16.58
CA ASN A 740 6.54 4.38 -15.64
C ASN A 740 7.40 3.66 -14.56
N MET A 741 6.77 3.01 -13.57
CA MET A 741 7.52 2.18 -12.61
C MET A 741 8.19 0.98 -13.31
N PHE A 742 7.42 0.27 -14.13
CA PHE A 742 7.86 -0.94 -14.83
C PHE A 742 7.73 -0.73 -16.33
N ASP A 743 8.64 -1.31 -17.11
CA ASP A 743 8.40 -1.49 -18.53
C ASP A 743 7.13 -2.34 -18.69
N PHE A 744 6.34 -2.05 -19.70
CA PHE A 744 5.04 -2.68 -19.89
C PHE A 744 4.75 -2.91 -21.36
N ALA A 745 3.82 -3.82 -21.65
CA ALA A 745 3.50 -4.15 -23.02
C ALA A 745 2.64 -3.06 -23.68
N SER A 746 3.11 -2.56 -24.82
CA SER A 746 2.38 -1.67 -25.72
C SER A 746 2.72 -2.05 -27.16
N PHE A 747 1.75 -2.64 -27.85
CA PHE A 747 1.97 -3.20 -29.18
C PHE A 747 2.52 -2.17 -30.19
N ALA A 748 2.07 -0.92 -30.11
CA ALA A 748 2.47 0.15 -31.02
C ALA A 748 3.94 0.58 -30.88
N LYS A 749 4.67 0.12 -29.86
CA LYS A 749 6.08 0.47 -29.67
C LYS A 749 6.99 -0.34 -30.59
N VAL A 750 7.82 0.38 -31.35
CA VAL A 750 8.82 -0.19 -32.27
C VAL A 750 10.27 0.12 -31.83
N GLY A 751 10.45 0.51 -30.56
CA GLY A 751 11.73 0.92 -29.99
C GLY A 751 12.77 -0.21 -29.92
N SER A 752 13.79 -0.01 -29.08
CA SER A 752 14.93 -0.93 -28.99
C SER A 752 14.57 -2.37 -28.56
N ILE A 753 13.41 -2.55 -27.93
CA ILE A 753 12.71 -3.81 -27.71
C ILE A 753 11.28 -3.62 -28.24
N PRO A 754 10.91 -4.24 -29.38
CA PRO A 754 9.57 -4.11 -29.94
C PRO A 754 8.46 -4.52 -28.95
N HIS A 755 7.31 -3.86 -29.07
CA HIS A 755 6.07 -4.06 -28.31
C HIS A 755 6.16 -3.80 -26.81
N ILE A 756 7.28 -3.24 -26.34
CA ILE A 756 7.50 -2.87 -24.94
C ILE A 756 7.70 -1.36 -24.87
N ASN A 757 6.97 -0.69 -23.99
CA ASN A 757 7.30 0.67 -23.59
C ASN A 757 8.42 0.59 -22.54
N GLN A 758 9.61 1.09 -22.90
CA GLN A 758 10.84 0.89 -22.14
C GLN A 758 11.18 2.04 -21.17
N LYS A 759 10.19 2.85 -20.79
CA LYS A 759 10.40 4.00 -19.89
C LYS A 759 10.42 3.62 -18.40
N GLY A 760 10.21 2.34 -18.08
CA GLY A 760 10.21 1.81 -16.72
C GLY A 760 11.50 2.09 -15.97
N MET A 761 11.39 2.29 -14.65
CA MET A 761 12.52 2.26 -13.72
C MET A 761 13.06 0.84 -13.54
N MET A 762 12.23 -0.15 -13.82
CA MET A 762 12.58 -1.56 -13.86
C MET A 762 12.07 -2.17 -15.17
N THR A 763 12.69 -3.27 -15.60
CA THR A 763 12.29 -4.03 -16.79
C THR A 763 10.93 -4.69 -16.63
N TYR A 764 10.41 -5.29 -17.71
CA TYR A 764 9.09 -5.92 -17.72
C TYR A 764 9.01 -7.10 -16.76
N ASP A 765 10.14 -7.78 -16.55
CA ASP A 765 10.38 -8.85 -15.56
C ASP A 765 10.95 -8.33 -14.21
N ARG A 766 10.81 -7.03 -13.92
CA ARG A 766 11.14 -6.40 -12.62
C ARG A 766 12.64 -6.42 -12.25
N LYS A 767 13.55 -6.37 -13.22
CA LYS A 767 14.98 -6.08 -12.96
C LYS A 767 15.19 -4.57 -12.87
N PRO A 768 15.79 -4.04 -11.79
CA PRO A 768 16.00 -2.59 -11.65
C PRO A 768 17.03 -2.07 -12.64
N LYS A 769 16.69 -0.98 -13.35
CA LYS A 769 17.64 -0.17 -14.14
C LYS A 769 18.40 0.78 -13.21
N SER A 770 19.48 1.41 -13.69
CA SER A 770 20.27 2.32 -12.86
C SER A 770 19.48 3.55 -12.40
N VAL A 771 18.49 4.00 -13.18
CA VAL A 771 17.60 5.11 -12.80
C VAL A 771 16.78 4.81 -11.54
N TYR A 772 16.46 3.54 -11.25
CA TYR A 772 15.83 3.14 -9.98
C TYR A 772 16.68 3.54 -8.78
N TYR A 773 17.98 3.22 -8.84
CA TYR A 773 18.93 3.53 -7.76
C TYR A 773 19.27 5.01 -7.68
N TYR A 774 19.18 5.75 -8.80
CA TYR A 774 19.20 7.20 -8.77
C TYR A 774 18.06 7.70 -7.87
N TYR A 775 16.80 7.36 -8.15
CA TYR A 775 15.68 7.80 -7.32
C TYR A 775 15.75 7.28 -5.89
N GLN A 776 16.18 6.04 -5.67
CA GLN A 776 16.39 5.52 -4.32
C GLN A 776 17.33 6.42 -3.51
N SER A 777 18.42 6.90 -4.12
CA SER A 777 19.36 7.83 -3.48
C SER A 777 18.77 9.23 -3.25
N GLN A 778 17.73 9.61 -3.98
CA GLN A 778 17.09 10.92 -3.84
C GLN A 778 15.90 10.89 -2.88
N TRP A 779 15.23 9.75 -2.75
CA TRP A 779 13.90 9.67 -2.15
C TRP A 779 13.87 8.95 -0.81
N THR A 780 14.82 8.05 -0.55
CA THR A 780 14.91 7.33 0.72
C THR A 780 15.72 8.09 1.77
N ASN A 781 15.40 7.84 3.04
CA ASN A 781 16.19 8.34 4.18
C ASN A 781 17.24 7.34 4.65
N GLU A 782 17.01 6.04 4.44
CA GLU A 782 17.93 4.94 4.76
C GLU A 782 19.29 5.16 4.09
N PRO A 783 20.41 5.14 4.83
CA PRO A 783 21.73 5.32 4.24
C PRO A 783 21.97 4.34 3.09
N MET A 784 22.33 4.87 1.92
CA MET A 784 22.66 4.04 0.76
C MET A 784 23.81 4.60 -0.05
N VAL A 785 24.59 3.70 -0.65
CA VAL A 785 25.64 4.01 -1.60
C VAL A 785 25.60 2.97 -2.71
N TYR A 786 25.69 3.42 -3.95
CA TYR A 786 25.49 2.59 -5.13
C TYR A 786 26.39 3.06 -6.28
N ILE A 787 27.27 2.18 -6.76
CA ILE A 787 28.14 2.48 -7.91
C ILE A 787 27.28 2.37 -9.18
N TYR A 788 27.20 3.43 -9.97
CA TYR A 788 26.47 3.44 -11.24
C TYR A 788 27.19 2.58 -12.28
N SER A 789 26.99 1.26 -12.21
CA SER A 789 27.63 0.30 -13.09
C SER A 789 27.07 -1.13 -13.08
N HIS A 790 26.00 -1.45 -12.33
CA HIS A 790 25.51 -2.84 -12.22
C HIS A 790 25.08 -3.42 -13.57
N THR A 791 24.56 -2.56 -14.45
CA THR A 791 24.19 -2.86 -15.85
C THR A 791 25.26 -2.47 -16.85
N TRP A 792 26.31 -1.74 -16.42
CA TRP A 792 27.43 -1.31 -17.26
C TRP A 792 28.76 -1.97 -16.86
N THR A 793 28.75 -3.30 -16.79
CA THR A 793 29.91 -4.09 -16.31
C THR A 793 31.03 -4.20 -17.33
N HIS A 794 30.74 -4.05 -18.62
CA HIS A 794 31.73 -4.05 -19.69
C HIS A 794 31.82 -2.65 -20.30
N ARG A 795 32.98 -2.02 -20.18
CA ARG A 795 33.19 -0.62 -20.54
C ARG A 795 34.34 -0.49 -21.54
N SER A 796 34.22 0.47 -22.45
CA SER A 796 35.28 0.82 -23.38
C SER A 796 35.40 2.33 -23.57
N GLY A 797 36.59 2.81 -23.93
CA GLY A 797 36.81 4.24 -24.23
C GLY A 797 38.23 4.75 -23.99
N GLU A 798 38.42 6.06 -24.08
CA GLU A 798 39.70 6.74 -23.77
C GLU A 798 40.06 6.76 -22.27
N ALA A 799 41.32 7.04 -21.93
CA ALA A 799 41.80 7.18 -20.54
C ALA A 799 41.02 8.27 -19.76
N GLY A 800 40.98 8.16 -18.42
CA GLY A 800 40.27 9.13 -17.56
C GLY A 800 38.75 8.92 -17.53
N LYS A 801 38.30 7.73 -17.11
CA LYS A 801 36.88 7.36 -17.10
C LYS A 801 36.15 7.89 -15.88
N ARG A 802 34.90 8.29 -16.12
CA ARG A 802 34.01 8.78 -15.06
C ARG A 802 33.32 7.59 -14.38
N VAL A 803 33.50 7.47 -13.07
CA VAL A 803 32.73 6.55 -12.21
C VAL A 803 31.84 7.41 -11.34
N GLU A 804 30.53 7.27 -11.54
CA GLU A 804 29.51 7.95 -10.74
C GLU A 804 29.01 7.04 -9.62
N VAL A 805 28.69 7.63 -8.47
CA VAL A 805 28.09 6.92 -7.33
C VAL A 805 26.80 7.64 -6.93
N PHE A 806 25.69 6.91 -6.87
CA PHE A 806 24.44 7.40 -6.29
C PHE A 806 24.45 7.11 -4.79
N SER A 807 24.12 8.11 -3.97
CA SER A 807 24.10 7.97 -2.52
C SER A 807 23.27 9.07 -1.90
N ASN A 808 22.72 8.82 -0.70
CA ASN A 808 22.14 9.84 0.18
C ASN A 808 23.01 10.10 1.43
N CYS A 809 24.26 9.61 1.43
CA CYS A 809 25.23 9.78 2.51
C CYS A 809 25.92 11.14 2.45
N ASP A 810 26.37 11.64 3.60
CA ASP A 810 27.02 12.95 3.74
C ASP A 810 28.38 13.00 3.03
N GLU A 811 29.12 11.88 3.09
CA GLU A 811 30.42 11.69 2.45
C GLU A 811 30.49 10.28 1.83
N VAL A 812 31.11 10.18 0.66
CA VAL A 812 31.39 8.91 -0.03
C VAL A 812 32.85 8.83 -0.42
N GLU A 813 33.47 7.67 -0.21
CA GLU A 813 34.81 7.34 -0.67
C GLU A 813 34.75 6.23 -1.73
N LEU A 814 35.40 6.44 -2.87
CA LEU A 814 35.53 5.44 -3.93
C LEU A 814 36.91 4.77 -3.85
N PHE A 815 36.96 3.46 -4.04
CA PHE A 815 38.16 2.65 -4.15
C PHE A 815 38.18 1.92 -5.49
N VAL A 816 39.35 1.85 -6.13
CA VAL A 816 39.62 1.07 -7.34
C VAL A 816 40.75 0.11 -7.03
N ASN A 817 40.52 -1.19 -7.16
CA ASN A 817 41.48 -2.25 -6.83
C ASN A 817 42.09 -2.06 -5.42
N GLY A 818 41.24 -1.72 -4.46
CA GLY A 818 41.62 -1.45 -3.06
C GLY A 818 42.29 -0.09 -2.81
N LYS A 819 42.55 0.73 -3.83
CA LYS A 819 43.17 2.05 -3.69
C LYS A 819 42.12 3.16 -3.68
N SER A 820 42.11 3.98 -2.64
CA SER A 820 41.22 5.15 -2.54
C SER A 820 41.45 6.12 -3.71
N GLN A 821 40.35 6.61 -4.26
CA GLN A 821 40.27 7.67 -5.26
C GLN A 821 39.85 9.01 -4.62
N GLY A 822 39.86 9.08 -3.29
CA GLY A 822 39.46 10.24 -2.51
C GLY A 822 37.98 10.24 -2.11
N LYS A 823 37.70 11.03 -1.08
CA LYS A 823 36.37 11.29 -0.52
C LYS A 823 35.72 12.48 -1.23
N ARG A 824 34.40 12.43 -1.39
CA ARG A 824 33.58 13.53 -1.91
C ARG A 824 32.31 13.69 -1.08
N LYS A 825 31.86 14.93 -0.91
CA LYS A 825 30.54 15.22 -0.33
C LYS A 825 29.49 15.31 -1.44
N GLN A 826 28.22 15.17 -1.10
CA GLN A 826 27.14 15.35 -2.09
C GLN A 826 27.20 16.70 -2.80
N THR A 827 27.52 17.77 -2.07
CA THR A 827 27.61 19.15 -2.59
C THR A 827 28.62 19.30 -3.72
N ASP A 828 29.62 18.42 -3.77
CA ASP A 828 30.73 18.45 -4.73
C ASP A 828 30.41 17.60 -5.98
N GLY A 829 29.30 16.87 -5.96
CA GLY A 829 28.96 15.83 -6.93
C GLY A 829 29.75 14.54 -6.70
N LEU A 830 29.06 13.39 -6.74
CA LEU A 830 29.64 12.07 -6.47
C LEU A 830 30.14 11.39 -7.75
N LEU A 831 31.18 12.00 -8.34
CA LEU A 831 31.73 11.60 -9.63
C LEU A 831 33.25 11.67 -9.64
N TRP A 832 33.90 10.55 -9.94
CA TRP A 832 35.36 10.44 -9.96
C TRP A 832 35.87 10.24 -11.37
N THR A 833 37.00 10.87 -11.69
CA THR A 833 37.79 10.53 -12.88
C THR A 833 38.85 9.53 -12.45
N VAL A 834 38.79 8.31 -12.98
CA VAL A 834 39.69 7.21 -12.64
C VAL A 834 40.43 6.71 -13.88
N ASN A 835 41.66 6.24 -13.69
CA ASN A 835 42.43 5.61 -14.74
C ASN A 835 42.25 4.09 -14.67
N LEU A 836 41.56 3.54 -15.66
CA LEU A 836 41.34 2.10 -15.81
C LEU A 836 42.23 1.59 -16.94
N ALA A 837 42.92 0.48 -16.70
CA ALA A 837 43.71 -0.21 -17.71
C ALA A 837 42.86 -1.31 -18.38
N ASP A 838 43.34 -1.92 -19.46
CA ASP A 838 42.64 -3.09 -20.01
C ASP A 838 42.57 -4.20 -18.94
N GLY A 839 41.37 -4.72 -18.67
CA GLY A 839 41.18 -5.83 -17.73
C GLY A 839 40.07 -5.63 -16.69
N LEU A 840 40.07 -6.51 -15.69
CA LEU A 840 39.13 -6.47 -14.57
C LEU A 840 39.55 -5.44 -13.52
N HIS A 841 38.54 -4.74 -12.99
CA HIS A 841 38.70 -3.78 -11.91
C HIS A 841 37.61 -3.96 -10.85
N ASP A 842 38.03 -4.02 -9.59
CA ASP A 842 37.14 -4.05 -8.43
C ASP A 842 36.91 -2.63 -7.94
N LEU A 843 35.66 -2.20 -7.97
CA LEU A 843 35.20 -0.92 -7.46
C LEU A 843 34.51 -1.14 -6.11
N ARG A 844 34.81 -0.27 -5.14
CA ARG A 844 34.08 -0.21 -3.86
C ARG A 844 33.74 1.23 -3.55
N ALA A 845 32.51 1.50 -3.17
CA ALA A 845 32.12 2.79 -2.62
C ALA A 845 31.65 2.60 -1.17
N VAL A 846 32.09 3.50 -0.29
CA VAL A 846 31.75 3.50 1.13
C VAL A 846 31.11 4.86 1.44
N GLY A 847 29.87 4.85 1.89
CA GLY A 847 29.12 6.05 2.27
C GLY A 847 28.93 6.12 3.77
N THR A 848 29.04 7.32 4.33
CA THR A 848 28.79 7.57 5.76
C THR A 848 27.66 8.59 5.92
N LYS A 849 26.65 8.26 6.72
CA LYS A 849 25.54 9.15 7.06
C LYS A 849 25.28 9.06 8.56
N GLN A 850 25.36 10.18 9.28
CA GLN A 850 25.11 10.22 10.73
C GLN A 850 25.86 9.15 11.57
N GLY A 851 27.08 8.78 11.15
CA GLY A 851 27.91 7.77 11.81
C GLY A 851 27.61 6.32 11.42
N GLU A 852 26.56 6.06 10.63
CA GLU A 852 26.33 4.78 9.98
C GLU A 852 27.15 4.69 8.69
N THR A 853 27.76 3.53 8.45
CA THR A 853 28.56 3.26 7.25
C THR A 853 27.91 2.17 6.42
N VAL A 854 27.65 2.49 5.15
CA VAL A 854 27.15 1.55 4.15
C VAL A 854 28.17 1.41 3.03
N LYS A 855 28.16 0.27 2.33
CA LYS A 855 29.10 0.00 1.25
C LYS A 855 28.44 -0.74 0.10
N THR A 856 29.03 -0.60 -1.07
CA THR A 856 28.70 -1.35 -2.28
C THR A 856 29.97 -1.74 -3.01
N ASP A 857 29.98 -2.94 -3.59
CA ASP A 857 31.09 -3.53 -4.31
C ASP A 857 30.61 -3.86 -5.73
N GLN A 858 31.43 -3.57 -6.74
CA GLN A 858 31.11 -3.83 -8.15
C GLN A 858 32.37 -4.15 -8.93
N GLN A 859 32.35 -5.24 -9.70
CA GLN A 859 33.42 -5.55 -10.65
C GLN A 859 33.05 -5.07 -12.05
N ILE A 860 34.02 -4.50 -12.76
CA ILE A 860 33.88 -4.09 -14.16
C ILE A 860 35.05 -4.63 -14.98
N TYR A 861 34.82 -4.83 -16.28
CA TYR A 861 35.84 -5.10 -17.27
C TYR A 861 35.99 -3.88 -18.18
N TYR A 862 37.24 -3.43 -18.40
CA TYR A 862 37.54 -2.25 -19.19
C TYR A 862 38.41 -2.59 -20.41
N GLN A 863 38.08 -2.00 -21.57
CA GLN A 863 38.82 -2.16 -22.83
C GLN A 863 39.10 -0.80 -23.49
N GLN A 864 40.36 -0.38 -23.44
CA GLN A 864 40.86 0.84 -24.07
C GLN A 864 41.38 0.57 -25.49
N LYS A 865 42.16 -0.49 -25.69
CA LYS A 865 42.82 -0.75 -26.98
C LYS A 865 41.84 -1.03 -28.11
N GLU A 866 40.83 -1.84 -27.84
CA GLU A 866 39.81 -2.20 -28.84
C GLU A 866 38.99 -0.97 -29.26
N PHE A 867 38.68 -0.09 -28.31
CA PHE A 867 38.01 1.18 -28.59
C PHE A 867 38.84 2.09 -29.52
N GLN A 868 40.14 2.24 -29.24
CA GLN A 868 41.04 3.02 -30.10
C GLN A 868 41.11 2.45 -31.53
N GLN A 869 41.09 1.12 -31.67
CA GLN A 869 41.05 0.46 -32.98
C GLN A 869 39.72 0.67 -33.71
N GLN A 870 38.59 0.63 -33.01
CA GLN A 870 37.27 0.89 -33.59
C GLN A 870 37.16 2.35 -34.08
N GLN A 871 37.61 3.33 -33.28
CA GLN A 871 37.64 4.73 -33.73
C GLN A 871 38.53 4.96 -34.95
N ALA A 872 39.67 4.28 -35.05
CA ALA A 872 40.54 4.35 -36.22
C ALA A 872 39.90 3.77 -37.50
N ARG A 873 38.90 2.89 -37.37
CA ARG A 873 38.16 2.28 -38.50
C ARG A 873 36.99 3.14 -38.98
N VAL A 874 36.42 3.98 -38.11
CA VAL A 874 35.37 4.94 -38.48
C VAL A 874 36.05 6.16 -39.11
N LYS A 875 36.36 6.09 -40.41
CA LYS A 875 36.68 7.31 -41.17
C LYS A 875 35.38 8.12 -41.34
N PRO A 876 35.39 9.45 -41.14
CA PRO A 876 34.25 10.27 -41.48
C PRO A 876 34.03 10.20 -42.99
N THR A 877 32.98 9.51 -43.43
CA THR A 877 32.39 9.77 -44.75
C THR A 877 31.65 11.08 -44.57
N GLY A 878 32.28 12.19 -44.99
CA GLY A 878 31.62 13.48 -45.00
C GLY A 878 30.42 13.41 -45.92
N ASP A 879 29.24 13.29 -45.32
CA ASP A 879 27.94 13.75 -45.79
C ASP A 879 27.05 13.62 -44.54
N GLY A 880 26.91 14.76 -43.86
CA GLY A 880 26.31 14.88 -42.52
C GLY A 880 24.80 15.00 -42.53
#